data_AF-A0A8J1Y200-F1
#
_entry.id   AF-A0A8J1Y200-F1
#
_cell.length_a   1.000
_cell.length_b   1.000
_cell.length_c   1.000
_cell.angle_alpha   90.00
_cell.angle_beta   90.00
_cell.angle_gamma   90.00
#
_symmetry.space_group_name_H-M   'P 1'
#
loop_
_entity.id
_entity.type
_entity.pdbx_description
1 polymer ?
#
loop_
_entity_poly.entity_id
_entity_poly.type
_entity_poly.pdbx_seq_one_letter_code
_entity_poly.pdbx_strand_id
1 'polypeptide(L)'
;MSNPARQINNRRLPPLPGLGRRGTSPQTQRKSGGTNRHYGGATSPRDRYNNSYSSQQYDMVIQGHNTIGSASHHHNNNKSNHSTTSTDALCPFDLTPDAVTSFLNDNPEFLEKYVVRNVNSDQLERWIIKRTQNANKENGKRRGSDVENGINGESELRDGSGLLRWKMGHHPDKRKILQELTKDIHQHPNKAQVLSELTNCVASAINADGFNLYLVDENGRDLYYFKPNSNNTKNSTVWSGRIGNGGTLGAYIAETQEALRLTEVLGDERFPDGIAVGGETAQAVLAQPIIQTNSATLGVVELYRNAGNQQFTDEDEEICNSILVWGAFGIYNAEMYHGMTKQRKLNEFLLAVTKSIFQDIVSMDTVIMKIMNFAQKLVNADRASLFLVDNQTKELYARIFDIGNGLGAQPVDGQQKEIRFPMDKGIAGHVATTGNTLNISDAYGDDRFNRDVDAQTGYTTKTILCMPIYIRGSQKKYNIIGVVQMVNKTHGVFTKSDEESFETFAVYCGLALHHAKLYDKIRRSEQKHKVALEVLSYHSQCTEDEFSQYKDRVIPTTLPDVTLYEFSPWGVLNEDKPQYVLYMFKDIFNMSRFDISSLIKFTLTVRKNYRNVPYHNWSHAFSVAHAMYTVIKTTDNIFNPLERLALFVACLCHDVDHRGYTNAFMVKTASPLAAIYSTSTMEQHHFNHTISILQRDGHNIFKHLTSDEYKKVLSDIKHCILATDLALFFPNRAKLKDLCEKKEFSWEAQDHRRLIQAIAMTASDLCASTKPWQVQVSTVKVIFEEFYAQGDEEKAQGNQPIPMMDRDKAHELPQSQVGFIVGICLPCYELLANLLPGTQPMVDGANTNLKQWKVLVDEQKQKEEEKLKKETENGAKAIENKKD
;
A
#
# COMPACT_ATOMS: atom_id res chain seq x y z
N MET A 1 -43.00 -22.16 -11.55
CA MET A 1 -44.08 -21.19 -11.85
C MET A 1 -43.76 -20.45 -13.14
N SER A 2 -44.72 -19.71 -13.69
CA SER A 2 -44.81 -19.30 -15.10
C SER A 2 -43.89 -18.16 -15.55
N ASN A 3 -43.37 -18.29 -16.78
CA ASN A 3 -42.93 -17.21 -17.68
C ASN A 3 -44.20 -16.49 -18.27
N PRO A 4 -44.19 -15.30 -18.93
CA PRO A 4 -43.49 -15.12 -20.22
C PRO A 4 -43.09 -13.69 -20.71
N ALA A 5 -42.32 -13.66 -21.81
CA ALA A 5 -42.26 -12.61 -22.86
C ALA A 5 -41.63 -11.23 -22.53
N ARG A 6 -41.16 -10.41 -23.50
CA ARG A 6 -41.26 -10.44 -24.98
C ARG A 6 -39.91 -10.35 -25.71
N GLN A 7 -39.87 -10.91 -26.93
CA GLN A 7 -38.88 -10.59 -27.98
C GLN A 7 -39.38 -9.41 -28.83
N ILE A 8 -38.48 -8.56 -29.36
CA ILE A 8 -38.74 -7.69 -30.52
C ILE A 8 -37.49 -7.63 -31.44
N ASN A 9 -37.74 -7.67 -32.77
CA ASN A 9 -36.84 -7.37 -33.90
C ASN A 9 -35.54 -8.19 -34.10
N ASN A 10 -35.67 -9.24 -34.91
CA ASN A 10 -34.58 -9.74 -35.76
C ASN A 10 -34.29 -8.76 -36.92
N ARG A 11 -33.04 -8.31 -37.06
CA ARG A 11 -32.43 -7.95 -38.36
C ARG A 11 -30.99 -8.45 -38.40
N ARG A 12 -30.65 -9.27 -39.42
CA ARG A 12 -29.26 -9.61 -39.71
C ARG A 12 -28.58 -8.39 -40.35
N LEU A 13 -27.40 -8.02 -39.83
CA LEU A 13 -26.51 -7.09 -40.52
C LEU A 13 -25.81 -7.83 -41.69
N PRO A 14 -25.55 -7.17 -42.82
CA PRO A 14 -24.77 -7.75 -43.91
C PRO A 14 -23.28 -7.84 -43.53
N PRO A 15 -22.50 -8.77 -44.13
CA PRO A 15 -21.06 -8.84 -43.91
C PRO A 15 -20.34 -7.63 -44.53
N LEU A 16 -19.30 -7.14 -43.84
CA LEU A 16 -18.42 -6.10 -44.37
C LEU A 16 -17.57 -6.64 -45.54
N PRO A 17 -17.29 -5.83 -46.59
CA PRO A 17 -16.40 -6.24 -47.68
C PRO A 17 -14.97 -6.49 -47.19
N GLY A 18 -14.34 -7.56 -47.68
CA GLY A 18 -12.95 -7.88 -47.33
C GLY A 18 -11.95 -6.94 -48.00
N LEU A 19 -11.12 -6.26 -47.23
CA LEU A 19 -9.97 -5.51 -47.74
C LEU A 19 -8.85 -6.48 -48.16
N GLY A 20 -8.49 -6.44 -49.44
CA GLY A 20 -7.57 -7.38 -50.07
C GLY A 20 -6.08 -7.11 -49.79
N ARG A 21 -5.26 -8.15 -49.99
CA ARG A 21 -3.79 -8.10 -49.80
C ARG A 21 -3.09 -7.15 -50.78
N ARG A 22 -2.41 -6.13 -50.24
CA ARG A 22 -1.19 -5.48 -50.77
C ARG A 22 -0.34 -5.05 -49.56
N GLY A 23 0.97 -4.95 -49.59
CA GLY A 23 1.99 -5.29 -50.59
C GLY A 23 3.37 -5.14 -49.92
N THR A 24 4.40 -5.84 -50.38
CA THR A 24 5.68 -5.97 -49.65
C THR A 24 6.70 -4.87 -49.93
N SER A 25 7.60 -4.63 -48.95
CA SER A 25 8.95 -4.04 -49.09
C SER A 25 9.03 -2.54 -49.48
N PRO A 26 10.18 -1.84 -49.29
CA PRO A 26 11.49 -2.33 -48.85
C PRO A 26 12.06 -1.73 -47.55
N GLN A 27 13.21 -2.28 -47.14
CA GLN A 27 14.04 -1.82 -46.04
C GLN A 27 14.76 -0.50 -46.38
N THR A 28 15.07 0.32 -45.37
CA THR A 28 16.16 1.30 -45.44
C THR A 28 17.02 1.23 -44.18
N GLN A 29 18.32 0.99 -44.36
CA GLN A 29 19.31 1.04 -43.27
C GLN A 29 19.66 2.48 -42.94
N ARG A 30 19.89 2.79 -41.66
CA ARG A 30 20.90 3.80 -41.25
C ARG A 30 21.57 3.39 -39.94
N LYS A 31 22.83 3.79 -39.78
CA LYS A 31 23.77 3.25 -38.78
C LYS A 31 23.93 4.19 -37.58
N SER A 32 24.28 3.58 -36.45
CA SER A 32 25.24 4.06 -35.43
C SER A 32 25.25 5.52 -34.98
N GLY A 33 25.01 5.74 -33.68
CA GLY A 33 25.44 6.93 -32.95
C GLY A 33 25.49 6.65 -31.44
N GLY A 34 26.60 6.99 -30.78
CA GLY A 34 26.68 6.99 -29.31
C GLY A 34 25.89 8.18 -28.70
N THR A 35 25.83 8.36 -27.39
CA THR A 35 26.86 8.02 -26.39
C THR A 35 26.25 7.87 -24.99
N ASN A 36 27.00 7.21 -24.10
CA ASN A 36 26.66 7.08 -22.68
C ASN A 36 27.33 8.22 -21.88
N ARG A 37 26.58 8.96 -21.06
CA ARG A 37 27.13 9.92 -20.08
C ARG A 37 26.29 9.97 -18.80
N HIS A 38 26.96 9.78 -17.67
CA HIS A 38 26.45 10.21 -16.36
C HIS A 38 26.47 11.74 -16.26
N TYR A 39 25.51 12.30 -15.54
CA TYR A 39 25.71 13.29 -14.47
C TYR A 39 24.57 13.12 -13.46
N GLY A 40 24.72 13.62 -12.23
CA GLY A 40 23.72 13.47 -11.17
C GLY A 40 23.82 14.56 -10.10
N GLY A 41 23.08 14.37 -9.01
CA GLY A 41 23.11 15.26 -7.82
C GLY A 41 21.80 16.02 -7.56
N ALA A 42 21.83 16.83 -6.51
CA ALA A 42 20.77 17.70 -5.97
C ALA A 42 19.58 17.02 -5.23
N THR A 43 19.60 17.23 -3.91
CA THR A 43 18.57 16.92 -2.91
C THR A 43 17.58 18.09 -2.72
N SER A 44 16.61 17.91 -1.79
CA SER A 44 15.81 18.95 -1.09
C SER A 44 14.44 19.29 -1.72
N PRO A 45 13.43 19.77 -0.94
CA PRO A 45 13.37 19.96 0.52
C PRO A 45 12.33 19.08 1.25
N ARG A 46 12.43 19.06 2.58
CA ARG A 46 11.28 18.88 3.49
C ARG A 46 10.91 20.26 4.01
N ASP A 47 9.62 20.57 4.10
CA ASP A 47 9.13 21.68 4.92
C ASP A 47 8.17 21.21 6.02
N ARG A 48 8.07 22.02 7.08
CA ARG A 48 7.30 21.75 8.29
C ARG A 48 6.10 22.68 8.37
N TYR A 49 5.02 22.21 8.96
CA TYR A 49 4.12 23.10 9.69
C TYR A 49 4.03 22.63 11.15
N ASN A 50 4.44 23.52 12.06
CA ASN A 50 4.06 23.42 13.47
C ASN A 50 2.62 23.91 13.62
N ASN A 51 1.87 23.31 14.54
CA ASN A 51 1.00 24.11 15.39
C ASN A 51 0.89 23.47 16.78
N SER A 52 0.73 24.29 17.81
CA SER A 52 0.95 23.91 19.21
C SER A 52 -0.22 24.32 20.09
N TYR A 53 -0.60 23.50 21.07
CA TYR A 53 -1.26 23.99 22.29
C TYR A 53 -1.00 23.06 23.50
N SER A 54 -0.67 23.70 24.64
CA SER A 54 -0.90 23.38 26.07
C SER A 54 -1.32 21.97 26.56
N SER A 55 -0.99 21.55 27.80
CA SER A 55 0.00 21.97 28.83
C SER A 55 -0.11 21.02 30.05
N GLN A 56 0.76 21.23 31.07
CA GLN A 56 0.70 20.67 32.44
C GLN A 56 0.97 19.15 32.62
N GLN A 57 1.54 18.69 33.75
CA GLN A 57 2.61 19.25 34.59
C GLN A 57 3.12 18.14 35.57
N TYR A 58 4.43 18.06 35.83
CA TYR A 58 5.04 18.02 37.18
C TYR A 58 6.56 17.76 37.10
N ASP A 59 7.33 18.45 37.95
CA ASP A 59 8.80 18.48 37.94
C ASP A 59 9.44 17.68 39.09
N MET A 60 10.67 17.19 38.87
CA MET A 60 11.91 17.61 39.56
C MET A 60 13.08 16.67 39.11
N VAL A 61 14.15 17.15 38.45
CA VAL A 61 15.28 17.97 38.96
C VAL A 61 16.13 17.15 39.96
N ILE A 62 17.42 16.87 39.70
CA ILE A 62 18.58 17.78 39.89
C ILE A 62 19.60 17.74 38.72
N GLN A 63 20.37 18.81 38.56
CA GLN A 63 21.40 19.06 37.53
C GLN A 63 22.84 18.83 38.05
N GLY A 64 23.85 18.80 37.15
CA GLY A 64 25.26 18.93 37.56
C GLY A 64 26.28 18.73 36.43
N HIS A 65 26.81 19.81 35.85
CA HIS A 65 27.82 19.80 34.78
C HIS A 65 28.92 20.83 35.09
N ASN A 66 30.21 20.43 35.09
CA ASN A 66 31.34 21.11 34.39
C ASN A 66 32.75 20.97 35.04
N THR A 67 33.71 20.53 34.19
CA THR A 67 35.09 21.01 33.90
C THR A 67 36.07 21.54 34.98
N ILE A 68 37.36 21.57 34.57
CA ILE A 68 38.58 22.13 35.19
C ILE A 68 39.41 21.07 35.94
N GLY A 69 40.74 20.93 35.78
CA GLY A 69 41.71 21.63 34.93
C GLY A 69 42.87 22.23 35.74
N SER A 70 44.08 21.67 35.69
CA SER A 70 45.14 22.00 36.68
C SER A 70 46.58 22.08 36.14
N ALA A 71 47.20 23.24 36.36
CA ALA A 71 48.64 23.53 36.47
C ALA A 71 48.78 24.73 37.45
N SER A 72 49.90 25.06 38.09
CA SER A 72 51.32 24.69 37.91
C SER A 72 52.11 24.67 39.25
N HIS A 73 53.42 24.41 39.20
CA HIS A 73 54.34 24.32 40.36
C HIS A 73 54.55 25.62 41.17
N HIS A 74 55.04 25.46 42.41
CA HIS A 74 56.29 26.12 42.85
C HIS A 74 57.04 25.33 43.96
N HIS A 75 58.21 25.82 44.41
CA HIS A 75 59.23 25.09 45.20
C HIS A 75 60.03 26.08 46.09
N ASN A 76 60.96 25.59 46.95
CA ASN A 76 61.85 26.31 47.92
C ASN A 76 61.24 26.75 49.29
N ASN A 77 62.01 26.96 50.38
CA ASN A 77 63.20 26.23 50.93
C ASN A 77 63.55 26.66 52.39
N ASN A 78 64.20 25.76 53.16
CA ASN A 78 65.09 25.94 54.35
C ASN A 78 64.83 26.93 55.55
N LYS A 79 64.63 26.31 56.74
CA LYS A 79 65.39 26.42 58.03
C LYS A 79 65.53 27.72 58.86
N SER A 80 65.10 27.64 60.13
CA SER A 80 65.71 28.22 61.37
C SER A 80 64.81 27.90 62.61
N ASN A 81 65.17 27.99 63.90
CA ASN A 81 66.43 27.89 64.67
C ASN A 81 66.10 27.65 66.19
N HIS A 82 67.09 27.19 67.00
CA HIS A 82 67.06 27.01 68.49
C HIS A 82 66.09 25.93 69.04
N SER A 83 66.39 25.01 69.97
CA SER A 83 67.26 24.93 71.19
C SER A 83 66.62 25.58 72.44
N THR A 84 66.39 24.89 73.57
CA THR A 84 66.81 23.53 74.01
C THR A 84 65.68 22.85 74.86
N THR A 85 65.80 21.82 75.71
CA THR A 85 66.88 21.32 76.60
C THR A 85 66.77 19.80 76.86
N SER A 86 67.62 19.28 77.75
CA SER A 86 67.98 17.88 78.07
C SER A 86 66.99 17.03 78.87
N THR A 87 66.82 15.77 78.46
CA THR A 87 67.20 14.59 79.28
C THR A 87 67.42 13.39 78.35
N ASP A 88 68.24 12.41 78.76
CA ASP A 88 68.83 11.42 77.87
C ASP A 88 68.00 10.14 77.65
N ALA A 89 67.99 9.62 76.40
CA ALA A 89 68.37 8.24 76.02
C ALA A 89 67.72 7.74 74.69
N LEU A 90 68.56 7.55 73.67
CA LEU A 90 68.49 6.54 72.58
C LEU A 90 67.20 6.40 71.70
N CYS A 91 67.34 6.87 70.46
CA CYS A 91 66.76 6.26 69.23
C CYS A 91 67.46 4.90 68.91
N PRO A 92 67.00 4.05 67.95
CA PRO A 92 66.23 4.39 66.73
C PRO A 92 65.09 3.41 66.31
N PHE A 93 64.43 3.69 65.18
CA PHE A 93 64.43 2.83 63.97
C PHE A 93 63.59 3.44 62.84
N ASP A 94 64.23 3.90 61.77
CA ASP A 94 63.56 4.22 60.50
C ASP A 94 63.29 2.93 59.71
N LEU A 95 62.02 2.58 59.52
CA LEU A 95 61.61 1.41 58.72
C LEU A 95 61.73 1.73 57.22
N THR A 96 62.80 1.25 56.58
CA THR A 96 62.95 1.34 55.12
C THR A 96 61.99 0.39 54.40
N PRO A 97 61.57 0.68 53.16
CA PRO A 97 60.72 -0.22 52.37
C PRO A 97 61.31 -1.62 52.21
N ASP A 98 62.63 -1.74 52.10
CA ASP A 98 63.33 -3.02 51.98
C ASP A 98 63.31 -3.81 53.30
N ALA A 99 63.43 -3.14 54.45
CA ALA A 99 63.30 -3.78 55.76
C ALA A 99 61.87 -4.29 56.01
N VAL A 100 60.84 -3.52 55.61
CA VAL A 100 59.45 -3.97 55.64
C VAL A 100 59.22 -5.14 54.68
N THR A 101 59.84 -5.10 53.49
CA THR A 101 59.72 -6.18 52.49
C THR A 101 60.37 -7.47 52.96
N SER A 102 61.58 -7.41 53.57
CA SER A 102 62.18 -8.58 54.21
C SER A 102 61.28 -9.11 55.32
N PHE A 103 60.89 -8.25 56.27
CA PHE A 103 60.05 -8.65 57.40
C PHE A 103 58.76 -9.36 56.98
N LEU A 104 58.10 -8.92 55.90
CA LEU A 104 56.89 -9.57 55.37
C LEU A 104 57.18 -10.89 54.62
N ASN A 105 58.35 -11.04 53.98
CA ASN A 105 58.79 -12.31 53.41
C ASN A 105 59.18 -13.32 54.51
N ASP A 106 59.81 -12.83 55.58
CA ASP A 106 60.29 -13.60 56.73
C ASP A 106 59.14 -14.00 57.69
N ASN A 107 57.99 -13.29 57.63
CA ASN A 107 56.81 -13.51 58.48
C ASN A 107 55.51 -13.64 57.65
N PRO A 108 55.37 -14.65 56.76
CA PRO A 108 54.23 -14.76 55.85
C PRO A 108 52.87 -14.89 56.56
N GLU A 109 52.81 -15.59 57.71
CA GLU A 109 51.59 -15.67 58.53
C GLU A 109 51.09 -14.30 59.00
N PHE A 110 51.98 -13.34 59.25
CA PHE A 110 51.59 -12.00 59.67
C PHE A 110 50.88 -11.26 58.53
N LEU A 111 51.42 -11.35 57.31
CA LEU A 111 50.79 -10.80 56.11
C LEU A 111 49.44 -11.44 55.83
N GLU A 112 49.35 -12.77 55.91
CA GLU A 112 48.10 -13.51 55.70
C GLU A 112 47.03 -13.13 56.73
N LYS A 113 47.36 -13.17 58.03
CA LYS A 113 46.45 -12.76 59.11
C LYS A 113 46.06 -11.28 59.04
N TYR A 114 46.95 -10.42 58.54
CA TYR A 114 46.64 -9.00 58.31
C TYR A 114 45.68 -8.81 57.13
N VAL A 115 45.90 -9.50 56.01
CA VAL A 115 45.04 -9.42 54.82
C VAL A 115 43.65 -9.99 55.12
N VAL A 116 43.55 -11.20 55.69
CA VAL A 116 42.28 -11.85 56.04
C VAL A 116 41.44 -11.01 57.02
N ARG A 117 42.08 -10.23 57.89
CA ARG A 117 41.39 -9.43 58.93
C ARG A 117 41.04 -8.00 58.52
N ASN A 118 41.75 -7.42 57.54
CA ASN A 118 41.64 -5.99 57.19
C ASN A 118 41.29 -5.70 55.72
N VAL A 119 41.35 -6.70 54.83
CA VAL A 119 41.04 -6.54 53.40
C VAL A 119 39.74 -7.26 53.06
N ASN A 120 38.78 -6.53 52.49
CA ASN A 120 37.51 -7.09 52.03
C ASN A 120 37.73 -8.03 50.82
N SER A 121 37.02 -9.17 50.81
CA SER A 121 37.05 -10.18 49.74
C SER A 121 37.00 -9.59 48.34
N ASP A 122 36.07 -8.67 48.11
CA ASP A 122 35.80 -8.08 46.80
C ASP A 122 36.95 -7.15 46.35
N GLN A 123 37.74 -6.63 47.28
CA GLN A 123 38.94 -5.84 46.96
C GLN A 123 40.11 -6.75 46.63
N LEU A 124 40.28 -7.84 47.38
CA LEU A 124 41.33 -8.85 47.15
C LEU A 124 41.13 -9.54 45.80
N GLU A 125 39.91 -9.99 45.49
CA GLU A 125 39.56 -10.60 44.20
C GLU A 125 39.80 -9.62 43.03
N ARG A 126 39.30 -8.38 43.13
CA ARG A 126 39.55 -7.35 42.10
C ARG A 126 41.04 -7.03 41.93
N TRP A 127 41.85 -7.11 42.98
CA TRP A 127 43.31 -6.95 42.89
C TRP A 127 43.99 -8.13 42.20
N ILE A 128 43.60 -9.37 42.54
CA ILE A 128 44.10 -10.61 41.90
C ILE A 128 43.78 -10.59 40.41
N ILE A 129 42.55 -10.27 40.01
CA ILE A 129 42.15 -10.14 38.60
C ILE A 129 43.06 -9.13 37.86
N LYS A 130 43.33 -7.98 38.48
CA LYS A 130 44.18 -6.92 37.91
C LYS A 130 45.65 -7.36 37.77
N ARG A 131 46.18 -8.09 38.77
CA ARG A 131 47.53 -8.67 38.76
C ARG A 131 47.68 -9.69 37.63
N THR A 132 46.73 -10.62 37.49
CA THR A 132 46.76 -11.68 36.47
C THR A 132 46.61 -11.11 35.04
N GLN A 133 45.80 -10.07 34.86
CA GLN A 133 45.71 -9.36 33.57
C GLN A 133 47.01 -8.63 33.20
N ASN A 134 47.74 -8.07 34.17
CA ASN A 134 49.01 -7.41 33.92
C ASN A 134 50.15 -8.40 33.61
N ALA A 135 50.26 -9.50 34.35
CA ALA A 135 51.26 -10.55 34.08
C ALA A 135 51.15 -11.11 32.64
N ASN A 136 49.92 -11.32 32.15
CA ASN A 136 49.68 -11.74 30.77
C ASN A 136 50.09 -10.68 29.73
N LYS A 137 49.99 -9.38 30.03
CA LYS A 137 50.48 -8.30 29.16
C LYS A 137 52.00 -8.23 29.08
N GLU A 138 52.71 -8.57 30.16
CA GLU A 138 54.17 -8.57 30.17
C GLU A 138 54.75 -9.77 29.43
N ASN A 139 54.19 -10.97 29.62
CA ASN A 139 54.56 -12.14 28.81
C ASN A 139 54.24 -11.94 27.31
N GLY A 140 53.12 -11.29 26.98
CA GLY A 140 52.79 -10.93 25.60
C GLY A 140 53.80 -9.98 24.93
N LYS A 141 54.51 -9.14 25.69
CA LYS A 141 55.53 -8.22 25.16
C LYS A 141 56.89 -8.87 24.89
N ARG A 142 57.17 -10.06 25.43
CA ARG A 142 58.48 -10.75 25.29
C ARG A 142 58.61 -11.66 24.06
N ARG A 143 57.58 -11.73 23.20
CA ARG A 143 57.58 -12.45 21.90
C ARG A 143 57.41 -11.54 20.68
N GLY A 144 57.52 -10.21 20.85
CA GLY A 144 57.18 -9.21 19.84
C GLY A 144 58.36 -8.60 19.07
N SER A 145 59.50 -9.29 18.96
CA SER A 145 60.69 -8.77 18.28
C SER A 145 61.62 -9.89 17.79
N ASP A 146 61.30 -10.50 16.64
CA ASP A 146 62.27 -11.06 15.69
C ASP A 146 61.59 -11.47 14.37
N VAL A 147 62.35 -11.37 13.27
CA VAL A 147 62.04 -11.78 11.87
C VAL A 147 60.92 -11.03 11.12
N GLU A 148 61.33 -10.19 10.17
CA GLU A 148 60.58 -9.88 8.93
C GLU A 148 60.98 -10.83 7.79
N ASN A 149 60.15 -10.86 6.73
CA ASN A 149 60.31 -11.52 5.42
C ASN A 149 59.92 -13.01 5.33
N GLY A 150 59.06 -13.33 4.34
CA GLY A 150 58.70 -14.70 3.97
C GLY A 150 57.40 -14.76 3.15
N ILE A 151 57.49 -15.18 1.87
CA ILE A 151 56.33 -15.44 1.00
C ILE A 151 55.83 -16.88 1.23
N ASN A 152 54.50 -17.08 1.14
CA ASN A 152 53.77 -18.35 0.97
C ASN A 152 54.52 -19.67 1.26
N GLY A 153 54.19 -20.34 2.37
CA GLY A 153 54.63 -21.72 2.60
C GLY A 153 53.95 -22.41 3.78
N GLU A 154 53.17 -23.45 3.45
CA GLU A 154 52.99 -24.72 4.19
C GLU A 154 52.53 -24.76 5.67
N SER A 155 51.65 -25.75 5.92
CA SER A 155 51.59 -26.55 7.16
C SER A 155 51.38 -25.83 8.51
N GLU A 156 50.13 -25.46 8.80
CA GLU A 156 49.67 -25.47 10.20
C GLU A 156 49.69 -26.91 10.75
N LEU A 157 50.80 -27.28 11.38
CA LEU A 157 50.84 -28.38 12.34
C LEU A 157 49.82 -28.08 13.45
N ARG A 158 48.83 -28.95 13.62
CA ARG A 158 47.90 -28.92 14.77
C ARG A 158 48.67 -29.21 16.07
N ASP A 159 49.25 -28.18 16.68
CA ASP A 159 49.73 -28.27 18.06
C ASP A 159 48.52 -28.15 19.01
N GLY A 160 48.09 -29.31 19.51
CA GLY A 160 46.76 -29.49 20.08
C GLY A 160 46.64 -29.12 21.55
N SER A 161 46.79 -27.86 21.94
CA SER A 161 46.56 -27.45 23.34
C SER A 161 46.09 -26.01 23.58
N GLY A 162 44.92 -25.62 23.04
CA GLY A 162 44.21 -24.42 23.51
C GLY A 162 43.73 -24.50 24.98
N LEU A 163 43.69 -25.72 25.54
CA LEU A 163 43.08 -26.07 26.83
C LEU A 163 44.06 -26.18 28.03
N LEU A 164 45.38 -26.05 27.83
CA LEU A 164 46.36 -26.13 28.95
C LEU A 164 46.43 -24.87 29.84
N ARG A 165 45.44 -23.96 29.75
CA ARG A 165 45.44 -22.64 30.43
C ARG A 165 44.26 -22.47 31.41
N TRP A 166 43.84 -23.54 32.06
CA TRP A 166 42.76 -23.55 33.05
C TRP A 166 43.24 -24.07 34.41
N LYS A 167 43.84 -23.18 35.22
CA LYS A 167 44.01 -23.37 36.67
C LYS A 167 43.71 -22.05 37.39
N MET A 168 42.92 -22.15 38.46
CA MET A 168 42.45 -21.06 39.36
C MET A 168 41.51 -20.02 38.75
N GLY A 169 40.25 -19.95 39.23
CA GLY A 169 39.33 -18.84 38.90
C GLY A 169 37.83 -19.17 39.03
N HIS A 170 37.27 -19.10 40.24
CA HIS A 170 35.80 -19.15 40.40
C HIS A 170 35.14 -17.86 39.87
N HIS A 171 34.08 -18.02 39.07
CA HIS A 171 33.22 -17.00 38.43
C HIS A 171 33.60 -16.35 37.07
N PRO A 172 34.72 -15.61 36.85
CA PRO A 172 34.88 -14.83 35.62
C PRO A 172 35.03 -15.72 34.38
N ASP A 173 35.65 -16.90 34.52
CA ASP A 173 35.81 -17.84 33.41
C ASP A 173 34.52 -18.61 33.07
N LYS A 174 33.60 -18.85 34.03
CA LYS A 174 32.30 -19.51 33.75
C LYS A 174 31.53 -18.78 32.64
N ARG A 175 31.52 -17.44 32.66
CA ARG A 175 30.89 -16.60 31.62
C ARG A 175 31.61 -16.71 30.26
N LYS A 176 32.93 -16.88 30.27
CA LYS A 176 33.74 -16.97 29.06
C LYS A 176 33.62 -18.34 28.39
N ILE A 177 33.65 -19.42 29.17
CA ILE A 177 33.34 -20.79 28.73
C ILE A 177 31.98 -20.81 28.03
N LEU A 178 30.95 -20.21 28.64
CA LEU A 178 29.63 -20.05 28.01
C LEU A 178 29.67 -19.29 26.68
N GLN A 179 30.45 -18.22 26.56
CA GLN A 179 30.55 -17.44 25.33
C GLN A 179 31.27 -18.18 24.19
N GLU A 180 32.36 -18.90 24.51
CA GLU A 180 33.13 -19.68 23.54
C GLU A 180 32.33 -20.94 23.12
N LEU A 181 31.79 -21.71 24.07
CA LEU A 181 30.92 -22.86 23.79
C LEU A 181 29.67 -22.46 22.98
N THR A 182 28.99 -21.36 23.35
CA THR A 182 27.83 -20.86 22.58
C THR A 182 28.21 -20.48 21.16
N LYS A 183 29.35 -19.81 20.96
CA LYS A 183 29.84 -19.44 19.63
C LYS A 183 30.11 -20.67 18.78
N ASP A 184 30.69 -21.71 19.35
CA ASP A 184 31.12 -22.87 18.59
C ASP A 184 29.93 -23.82 18.27
N ILE A 185 28.91 -23.92 19.15
CA ILE A 185 27.60 -24.54 18.80
C ILE A 185 26.95 -23.82 17.61
N HIS A 186 27.02 -22.49 17.54
CA HIS A 186 26.47 -21.71 16.41
C HIS A 186 27.22 -21.95 15.09
N GLN A 187 28.46 -22.42 15.13
CA GLN A 187 29.26 -22.74 13.94
C GLN A 187 29.11 -24.23 13.55
N HIS A 188 29.08 -25.14 14.53
CA HIS A 188 29.05 -26.58 14.34
C HIS A 188 28.01 -27.23 15.28
N PRO A 189 26.76 -27.47 14.82
CA PRO A 189 25.64 -27.93 15.66
C PRO A 189 25.70 -29.44 15.98
N ASN A 190 26.87 -29.96 16.36
CA ASN A 190 27.06 -31.36 16.76
C ASN A 190 26.95 -31.50 18.28
N LYS A 191 25.73 -31.72 18.79
CA LYS A 191 25.42 -31.83 20.23
C LYS A 191 26.40 -32.74 20.99
N ALA A 192 26.73 -33.89 20.40
CA ALA A 192 27.59 -34.91 20.98
C ALA A 192 29.04 -34.42 21.19
N GLN A 193 29.58 -33.69 20.21
CA GLN A 193 30.92 -33.10 20.32
C GLN A 193 30.96 -32.00 21.38
N VAL A 194 29.97 -31.11 21.38
CA VAL A 194 29.86 -30.00 22.35
C VAL A 194 29.77 -30.54 23.79
N LEU A 195 28.98 -31.59 24.01
CA LEU A 195 28.91 -32.26 25.31
C LEU A 195 30.24 -32.93 25.69
N SER A 196 30.98 -33.51 24.73
CA SER A 196 32.30 -34.09 25.00
C SER A 196 33.35 -33.03 25.36
N GLU A 197 33.32 -31.88 24.70
CA GLU A 197 34.21 -30.74 25.00
C GLU A 197 33.87 -30.12 26.36
N LEU A 198 32.59 -29.97 26.68
CA LEU A 198 32.11 -29.57 28.01
C LEU A 198 32.55 -30.56 29.11
N THR A 199 32.39 -31.86 28.88
CA THR A 199 32.76 -32.90 29.85
C THR A 199 34.26 -32.92 30.12
N ASN A 200 35.08 -32.74 29.07
CA ASN A 200 36.53 -32.60 29.21
C ASN A 200 36.94 -31.36 30.03
N CYS A 201 36.21 -30.24 29.87
CA CYS A 201 36.40 -29.05 30.71
C CYS A 201 36.03 -29.30 32.18
N VAL A 202 34.98 -30.07 32.46
CA VAL A 202 34.61 -30.49 33.83
C VAL A 202 35.70 -31.37 34.43
N ALA A 203 36.12 -32.42 33.73
CA ALA A 203 37.19 -33.33 34.18
C ALA A 203 38.49 -32.58 34.50
N SER A 204 38.84 -31.59 33.66
CA SER A 204 39.99 -30.70 33.89
C SER A 204 39.80 -29.79 35.12
N ALA A 205 38.59 -29.27 35.35
CA ALA A 205 38.30 -28.35 36.44
C ALA A 205 38.33 -29.03 37.82
N ILE A 206 37.84 -30.27 37.93
CA ILE A 206 37.85 -31.07 39.17
C ILE A 206 39.04 -32.04 39.26
N ASN A 207 40.02 -31.94 38.35
CA ASN A 207 41.21 -32.83 38.31
C ASN A 207 40.82 -34.33 38.43
N ALA A 208 39.93 -34.79 37.54
CA ALA A 208 39.63 -36.21 37.34
C ALA A 208 40.69 -36.85 36.43
N ASP A 209 40.94 -38.15 36.60
CA ASP A 209 41.90 -38.91 35.78
C ASP A 209 41.31 -39.31 34.42
N GLY A 210 39.98 -39.35 34.31
CA GLY A 210 39.27 -39.59 33.06
C GLY A 210 37.76 -39.36 33.16
N PHE A 211 37.07 -39.48 32.02
CA PHE A 211 35.63 -39.33 31.94
C PHE A 211 35.01 -40.25 30.88
N ASN A 212 33.75 -40.63 31.10
CA ASN A 212 32.87 -41.22 30.09
C ASN A 212 31.70 -40.27 29.83
N LEU A 213 31.31 -40.13 28.56
CA LEU A 213 30.09 -39.43 28.16
C LEU A 213 29.16 -40.43 27.47
N TYR A 214 27.92 -40.48 27.94
CA TYR A 214 26.84 -41.23 27.31
C TYR A 214 25.75 -40.28 26.86
N LEU A 215 25.08 -40.62 25.77
CA LEU A 215 23.99 -39.87 25.15
C LEU A 215 22.74 -40.72 25.14
N VAL A 216 21.58 -40.10 25.37
CA VAL A 216 20.28 -40.77 25.37
C VAL A 216 19.61 -40.62 24.00
N ASP A 217 18.95 -41.67 23.53
CA ASP A 217 18.15 -41.64 22.29
C ASP A 217 16.95 -40.69 22.37
N GLU A 218 16.44 -40.23 21.21
CA GLU A 218 15.23 -39.39 21.12
C GLU A 218 13.99 -40.03 21.78
N ASN A 219 13.94 -41.36 21.93
CA ASN A 219 12.86 -42.07 22.60
C ASN A 219 13.07 -42.25 24.12
N GLY A 220 14.21 -41.84 24.69
CA GLY A 220 14.48 -41.92 26.13
C GLY A 220 14.68 -43.34 26.69
N ARG A 221 15.15 -44.30 25.88
CA ARG A 221 15.18 -45.75 26.24
C ARG A 221 16.55 -46.39 26.25
N ASP A 222 17.44 -45.93 25.37
CA ASP A 222 18.71 -46.57 25.07
C ASP A 222 19.85 -45.57 25.28
N LEU A 223 20.94 -46.08 25.85
CA LEU A 223 22.10 -45.30 26.25
C LEU A 223 23.27 -45.60 25.30
N TYR A 224 23.88 -44.55 24.76
CA TYR A 224 24.95 -44.65 23.77
C TYR A 224 26.23 -43.99 24.28
N TYR A 225 27.29 -44.78 24.48
CA TYR A 225 28.62 -44.26 24.80
C TYR A 225 29.16 -43.45 23.62
N PHE A 226 29.57 -42.21 23.87
CA PHE A 226 30.21 -41.35 22.89
C PHE A 226 31.73 -41.56 22.91
N LYS A 227 32.29 -42.07 21.82
CA LYS A 227 33.74 -42.29 21.71
C LYS A 227 34.43 -41.09 21.04
N PRO A 228 35.17 -40.24 21.79
CA PRO A 228 35.99 -39.20 21.19
C PRO A 228 37.14 -39.85 20.39
N ASN A 229 37.37 -39.38 19.17
CA ASN A 229 38.33 -39.98 18.22
C ASN A 229 39.35 -38.93 17.78
N SER A 230 40.64 -39.13 18.08
CA SER A 230 41.69 -38.12 17.82
C SER A 230 41.87 -37.78 16.34
N ASN A 231 41.63 -38.76 15.46
CA ASN A 231 42.00 -38.70 14.05
C ASN A 231 40.80 -38.39 13.13
N ASN A 232 39.99 -37.39 13.53
CA ASN A 232 39.17 -36.54 12.67
C ASN A 232 38.23 -37.24 11.65
N THR A 233 37.88 -38.50 11.91
CA THR A 233 37.06 -39.37 11.06
C THR A 233 35.87 -39.85 11.88
N LYS A 234 34.67 -39.36 11.50
CA LYS A 234 33.34 -39.61 12.11
C LYS A 234 33.34 -40.14 13.55
N ASN A 235 33.14 -39.24 14.51
CA ASN A 235 32.82 -39.58 15.90
C ASN A 235 31.72 -40.67 15.92
N SER A 236 31.94 -41.75 16.68
CA SER A 236 31.05 -42.89 16.72
C SER A 236 30.40 -43.02 18.10
N THR A 237 29.07 -43.10 18.12
CA THR A 237 28.32 -43.59 19.27
C THR A 237 28.26 -45.11 19.22
N VAL A 238 28.40 -45.76 20.38
CA VAL A 238 28.30 -47.20 20.56
C VAL A 238 27.15 -47.46 21.52
N TRP A 239 26.21 -48.35 21.18
CA TRP A 239 25.14 -48.73 22.11
C TRP A 239 25.77 -49.36 23.35
N SER A 240 25.45 -48.81 24.52
CA SER A 240 26.07 -49.15 25.81
C SER A 240 25.15 -49.90 26.75
N GLY A 241 23.86 -49.97 26.44
CA GLY A 241 22.85 -50.60 27.28
C GLY A 241 21.48 -49.93 27.15
N ARG A 242 20.50 -50.53 27.81
CA ARG A 242 19.17 -49.96 28.00
C ARG A 242 19.11 -49.22 29.33
N ILE A 243 18.38 -48.13 29.41
CA ILE A 243 18.18 -47.36 30.64
C ILE A 243 17.32 -48.19 31.63
N GLY A 244 17.66 -48.14 32.92
CA GLY A 244 16.97 -48.86 33.99
C GLY A 244 17.88 -49.31 35.14
N ASN A 245 17.28 -49.87 36.19
CA ASN A 245 17.98 -50.29 37.40
C ASN A 245 18.63 -51.67 37.27
N GLY A 246 19.90 -51.80 37.68
CA GLY A 246 20.63 -53.08 37.77
C GLY A 246 21.54 -53.39 36.57
N GLY A 247 22.39 -52.44 36.19
CA GLY A 247 23.40 -52.58 35.13
C GLY A 247 24.61 -51.69 35.40
N THR A 248 24.99 -50.85 34.43
CA THR A 248 26.07 -49.86 34.58
C THR A 248 25.62 -48.64 35.40
N LEU A 249 26.58 -47.94 36.01
CA LEU A 249 26.31 -46.69 36.75
C LEU A 249 25.61 -45.65 35.86
N GLY A 250 26.11 -45.42 34.64
CA GLY A 250 25.48 -44.52 33.67
C GLY A 250 24.01 -44.86 33.32
N ALA A 251 23.62 -46.13 33.32
CA ALA A 251 22.23 -46.55 33.04
C ALA A 251 21.28 -46.27 34.22
N TYR A 252 21.75 -46.39 35.46
CA TYR A 252 21.01 -46.02 36.67
C TYR A 252 20.81 -44.50 36.77
N ILE A 253 21.87 -43.72 36.55
CA ILE A 253 21.83 -42.25 36.62
C ILE A 253 20.94 -41.64 35.53
N ALA A 254 20.81 -42.32 34.38
CA ALA A 254 19.88 -41.92 33.32
C ALA A 254 18.40 -42.14 33.69
N GLU A 255 18.10 -43.15 34.53
CA GLU A 255 16.76 -43.51 35.02
C GLU A 255 16.35 -42.66 36.24
N THR A 256 17.23 -42.52 37.24
CA THR A 256 16.91 -41.78 38.49
C THR A 256 16.96 -40.26 38.32
N GLN A 257 17.76 -39.76 37.38
CA GLN A 257 18.08 -38.33 37.23
C GLN A 257 18.72 -37.68 38.47
N GLU A 258 19.27 -38.47 39.39
CA GLU A 258 20.00 -38.01 40.58
C GLU A 258 21.52 -38.11 40.36
N ALA A 259 22.28 -37.17 40.94
CA ALA A 259 23.73 -37.27 40.99
C ALA A 259 24.16 -38.35 42.00
N LEU A 260 25.28 -39.05 41.72
CA LEU A 260 25.84 -40.02 42.67
C LEU A 260 27.35 -39.92 42.74
N ARG A 261 27.85 -39.83 43.97
CA ARG A 261 29.28 -39.79 44.31
C ARG A 261 29.63 -41.06 45.09
N LEU A 262 30.55 -41.85 44.54
CA LEU A 262 31.03 -43.11 45.12
C LEU A 262 32.51 -42.97 45.48
N THR A 263 32.86 -43.35 46.71
CA THR A 263 34.26 -43.43 47.16
C THR A 263 35.00 -44.64 46.58
N GLU A 264 34.25 -45.69 46.26
CA GLU A 264 34.71 -46.94 45.67
C GLU A 264 33.58 -47.51 44.81
N VAL A 265 33.78 -47.63 43.49
CA VAL A 265 32.79 -48.18 42.55
C VAL A 265 32.93 -49.70 42.38
N LEU A 266 34.14 -50.23 42.58
CA LEU A 266 34.46 -51.64 42.42
C LEU A 266 33.94 -52.46 43.61
N GLY A 267 32.75 -53.05 43.45
CA GLY A 267 32.10 -53.89 44.46
C GLY A 267 30.78 -53.34 45.02
N ASP A 268 30.26 -52.23 44.49
CA ASP A 268 28.90 -51.78 44.82
C ASP A 268 27.86 -52.72 44.19
N GLU A 269 27.09 -53.44 45.01
CA GLU A 269 26.08 -54.43 44.57
C GLU A 269 25.01 -53.84 43.63
N ARG A 270 24.85 -52.50 43.60
CA ARG A 270 23.91 -51.81 42.70
C ARG A 270 24.40 -51.72 41.25
N PHE A 271 25.72 -51.81 41.02
CA PHE A 271 26.36 -51.59 39.73
C PHE A 271 27.33 -52.75 39.38
N PRO A 272 26.81 -53.96 39.05
CA PRO A 272 27.67 -55.13 38.81
C PRO A 272 28.68 -54.95 37.66
N ASP A 273 28.34 -54.12 36.67
CA ASP A 273 29.19 -53.78 35.53
C ASP A 273 30.05 -52.50 35.78
N GLY A 274 29.95 -51.89 36.96
CA GLY A 274 30.69 -50.69 37.37
C GLY A 274 30.50 -49.49 36.44
N ILE A 275 31.62 -48.85 36.08
CA ILE A 275 31.69 -47.96 34.91
C ILE A 275 32.13 -48.78 33.68
N ALA A 276 31.32 -48.78 32.63
CA ALA A 276 31.42 -49.72 31.52
C ALA A 276 32.72 -49.60 30.69
N VAL A 277 33.41 -48.47 30.81
CA VAL A 277 34.66 -48.18 30.11
C VAL A 277 35.65 -47.58 31.12
N GLY A 278 36.84 -48.16 31.22
CA GLY A 278 37.92 -47.68 32.11
C GLY A 278 37.85 -48.14 33.57
N GLY A 279 36.88 -48.98 33.95
CA GLY A 279 36.64 -49.38 35.35
C GLY A 279 37.79 -50.11 36.06
N GLU A 280 38.74 -50.71 35.35
CA GLU A 280 39.83 -51.52 35.95
C GLU A 280 40.79 -50.75 36.87
N THR A 281 40.87 -49.41 36.74
CA THR A 281 41.74 -48.56 37.58
C THR A 281 40.99 -47.52 38.40
N ALA A 282 39.70 -47.30 38.11
CA ALA A 282 38.86 -46.30 38.74
C ALA A 282 38.44 -46.73 40.16
N GLN A 283 38.75 -45.91 41.16
CA GLN A 283 38.30 -46.15 42.54
C GLN A 283 37.12 -45.24 42.87
N ALA A 284 37.36 -43.93 42.96
CA ALA A 284 36.31 -42.94 43.22
C ALA A 284 35.65 -42.49 41.91
N VAL A 285 34.32 -42.36 41.92
CA VAL A 285 33.52 -41.95 40.76
C VAL A 285 32.49 -40.90 41.16
N LEU A 286 32.34 -39.87 40.33
CA LEU A 286 31.26 -38.89 40.38
C LEU A 286 30.47 -39.00 39.07
N ALA A 287 29.20 -39.41 39.16
CA ALA A 287 28.31 -39.49 38.01
C ALA A 287 27.17 -38.48 38.11
N GLN A 288 26.90 -37.76 37.01
CA GLN A 288 25.85 -36.74 36.94
C GLN A 288 25.06 -36.80 35.63
N PRO A 289 23.73 -36.64 35.67
CA PRO A 289 22.89 -36.57 34.48
C PRO A 289 22.94 -35.17 33.85
N ILE A 290 22.92 -35.11 32.52
CA ILE A 290 22.76 -33.87 31.76
C ILE A 290 21.26 -33.69 31.50
N ILE A 291 20.59 -32.87 32.29
CA ILE A 291 19.12 -32.68 32.23
C ILE A 291 18.77 -31.38 31.49
N GLN A 292 17.79 -31.42 30.60
CA GLN A 292 17.19 -30.23 29.96
C GLN A 292 16.18 -29.52 30.86
N THR A 293 15.84 -28.27 30.51
CA THR A 293 14.79 -27.45 31.15
C THR A 293 13.37 -28.03 31.07
N ASN A 294 13.17 -29.13 30.35
CA ASN A 294 11.93 -29.91 30.22
C ASN A 294 11.98 -31.24 31.00
N SER A 295 12.99 -31.45 31.85
CA SER A 295 13.28 -32.70 32.57
C SER A 295 13.66 -33.92 31.70
N ALA A 296 14.01 -33.74 30.42
CA ALA A 296 14.56 -34.82 29.61
C ALA A 296 16.07 -35.01 29.86
N THR A 297 16.51 -36.25 30.04
CA THR A 297 17.94 -36.62 30.10
C THR A 297 18.53 -36.55 28.68
N LEU A 298 19.50 -35.67 28.44
CA LEU A 298 20.29 -35.62 27.20
C LEU A 298 21.39 -36.70 27.16
N GLY A 299 21.91 -37.05 28.33
CA GLY A 299 23.10 -37.86 28.49
C GLY A 299 23.50 -37.98 29.96
N VAL A 300 24.56 -38.74 30.21
CA VAL A 300 25.17 -38.93 31.53
C VAL A 300 26.68 -38.77 31.41
N VAL A 301 27.26 -38.13 32.42
CA VAL A 301 28.71 -37.98 32.59
C VAL A 301 29.14 -38.84 33.77
N GLU A 302 30.12 -39.72 33.57
CA GLU A 302 30.87 -40.37 34.64
C GLU A 302 32.28 -39.73 34.67
N LEU A 303 32.73 -39.31 35.85
CA LEU A 303 34.06 -38.76 36.10
C LEU A 303 34.75 -39.64 37.14
N TYR A 304 35.98 -40.07 36.88
CA TYR A 304 36.67 -41.01 37.77
C TYR A 304 38.07 -40.53 38.19
N ARG A 305 38.48 -40.98 39.38
CA ARG A 305 39.86 -40.87 39.87
C ARG A 305 40.40 -42.28 40.17
N ASN A 306 41.66 -42.51 39.82
CA ASN A 306 42.34 -43.78 39.97
C ASN A 306 42.78 -44.00 41.43
N ALA A 307 43.03 -45.26 41.79
CA ALA A 307 43.47 -45.64 43.13
C ALA A 307 44.74 -44.87 43.56
N GLY A 308 44.68 -44.23 44.73
CA GLY A 308 45.75 -43.39 45.30
C GLY A 308 45.55 -41.88 45.14
N ASN A 309 44.63 -41.43 44.30
CA ASN A 309 44.20 -40.02 44.25
C ASN A 309 43.11 -39.71 45.30
N GLN A 310 42.88 -38.42 45.57
CA GLN A 310 41.89 -37.98 46.56
C GLN A 310 40.44 -38.28 46.10
N GLN A 311 39.57 -38.63 47.05
CA GLN A 311 38.13 -38.82 46.80
C GLN A 311 37.46 -37.52 46.34
N PHE A 312 36.36 -37.64 45.56
CA PHE A 312 35.57 -36.48 45.16
C PHE A 312 34.86 -35.82 46.34
N THR A 313 34.93 -34.49 46.42
CA THR A 313 34.31 -33.67 47.48
C THR A 313 32.92 -33.18 47.07
N ASP A 314 32.19 -32.57 48.01
CA ASP A 314 30.96 -31.83 47.69
C ASP A 314 31.24 -30.62 46.78
N GLU A 315 32.43 -30.01 46.89
CA GLU A 315 32.88 -28.91 46.02
C GLU A 315 33.12 -29.39 44.57
N ASP A 316 33.71 -30.58 44.38
CA ASP A 316 33.83 -31.21 43.06
C ASP A 316 32.44 -31.45 42.43
N GLU A 317 31.46 -31.87 43.24
CA GLU A 317 30.09 -32.13 42.82
C GLU A 317 29.32 -30.85 42.45
N GLU A 318 29.45 -29.78 43.24
CA GLU A 318 28.91 -28.45 42.94
C GLU A 318 29.54 -27.83 41.68
N ILE A 319 30.85 -27.96 41.50
CA ILE A 319 31.56 -27.48 40.29
C ILE A 319 31.06 -28.22 39.05
N CYS A 320 30.96 -29.54 39.13
CA CYS A 320 30.44 -30.40 38.06
C CYS A 320 29.00 -30.00 37.66
N ASN A 321 28.09 -29.97 38.63
CA ASN A 321 26.67 -29.65 38.45
C ASN A 321 26.51 -28.24 37.85
N SER A 322 27.23 -27.26 38.40
CA SER A 322 27.23 -25.89 37.91
C SER A 322 27.60 -25.80 36.42
N ILE A 323 28.65 -26.50 35.98
CA ILE A 323 29.09 -26.45 34.58
C ILE A 323 28.13 -27.23 33.66
N LEU A 324 27.63 -28.40 34.08
CA LEU A 324 26.70 -29.21 33.29
C LEU A 324 25.36 -28.49 33.05
N VAL A 325 24.79 -27.84 34.07
CA VAL A 325 23.55 -27.04 33.93
C VAL A 325 23.74 -25.87 32.96
N TRP A 326 24.85 -25.13 33.06
CA TRP A 326 25.17 -24.06 32.12
C TRP A 326 25.39 -24.58 30.68
N GLY A 327 26.01 -25.76 30.51
CA GLY A 327 26.19 -26.41 29.21
C GLY A 327 24.87 -26.85 28.57
N ALA A 328 24.00 -27.53 29.33
CA ALA A 328 22.67 -27.95 28.88
C ALA A 328 21.81 -26.75 28.47
N PHE A 329 21.83 -25.67 29.25
CA PHE A 329 21.16 -24.41 28.92
C PHE A 329 21.74 -23.75 27.66
N GLY A 330 23.06 -23.78 27.47
CA GLY A 330 23.73 -23.29 26.25
C GLY A 330 23.25 -24.02 24.99
N ILE A 331 23.21 -25.35 25.03
CA ILE A 331 22.73 -26.21 23.94
C ILE A 331 21.25 -25.93 23.64
N TYR A 332 20.39 -25.94 24.67
CA TYR A 332 18.96 -25.66 24.51
C TYR A 332 18.69 -24.31 23.85
N ASN A 333 19.38 -23.24 24.28
CA ASN A 333 19.23 -21.92 23.68
C ASN A 333 19.71 -21.87 22.22
N ALA A 334 20.80 -22.57 21.88
CA ALA A 334 21.29 -22.63 20.50
C ALA A 334 20.35 -23.41 19.57
N GLU A 335 19.73 -24.50 20.05
CA GLU A 335 18.69 -25.24 19.33
C GLU A 335 17.45 -24.37 19.09
N MET A 336 16.96 -23.67 20.13
CA MET A 336 15.86 -22.71 20.00
C MET A 336 16.20 -21.58 19.03
N TYR A 337 17.41 -21.00 19.10
CA TYR A 337 17.85 -19.95 18.19
C TYR A 337 17.99 -20.43 16.73
N HIS A 338 18.42 -21.68 16.53
CA HIS A 338 18.46 -22.29 15.20
C HIS A 338 17.03 -22.48 14.64
N GLY A 339 16.10 -23.01 15.44
CA GLY A 339 14.68 -23.14 15.07
C GLY A 339 14.04 -21.79 14.74
N MET A 340 14.20 -20.78 15.61
CA MET A 340 13.75 -19.41 15.37
C MET A 340 14.38 -18.80 14.11
N THR A 341 15.64 -19.10 13.81
CA THR A 341 16.32 -18.62 12.61
C THR A 341 15.82 -19.31 11.34
N LYS A 342 15.49 -20.61 11.38
CA LYS A 342 14.81 -21.32 10.27
C LYS A 342 13.42 -20.70 10.01
N GLN A 343 12.64 -20.49 11.07
CA GLN A 343 11.29 -19.90 10.96
C GLN A 343 11.31 -18.44 10.49
N ARG A 344 12.27 -17.63 10.96
CA ARG A 344 12.47 -16.25 10.49
C ARG A 344 12.79 -16.21 8.99
N LYS A 345 13.70 -17.06 8.50
CA LYS A 345 14.04 -17.13 7.07
C LYS A 345 12.83 -17.48 6.21
N LEU A 346 11.98 -18.42 6.67
CA LEU A 346 10.72 -18.75 5.99
C LEU A 346 9.76 -17.55 5.96
N ASN A 347 9.57 -16.86 7.07
CA ASN A 347 8.71 -15.68 7.15
C ASN A 347 9.23 -14.50 6.30
N GLU A 348 10.54 -14.23 6.31
CA GLU A 348 11.19 -13.23 5.46
C GLU A 348 10.99 -13.55 3.96
N PHE A 349 11.11 -14.83 3.58
CA PHE A 349 10.82 -15.31 2.23
C PHE A 349 9.34 -15.09 1.86
N LEU A 350 8.39 -15.51 2.69
CA LEU A 350 6.94 -15.32 2.45
C LEU A 350 6.56 -13.83 2.34
N LEU A 351 7.18 -12.95 3.13
CA LEU A 351 7.00 -11.50 3.04
C LEU A 351 7.61 -10.92 1.75
N ALA A 352 8.78 -11.40 1.31
CA ALA A 352 9.39 -10.98 0.05
C ALA A 352 8.54 -11.42 -1.17
N VAL A 353 8.02 -12.65 -1.15
CA VAL A 353 7.05 -13.18 -2.12
C VAL A 353 5.81 -12.29 -2.17
N THR A 354 5.18 -12.07 -1.01
CA THR A 354 3.98 -11.23 -0.86
C THR A 354 4.22 -9.83 -1.43
N LYS A 355 5.31 -9.16 -1.03
CA LYS A 355 5.67 -7.83 -1.51
C LYS A 355 5.87 -7.80 -3.02
N SER A 356 6.63 -8.76 -3.58
CA SER A 356 6.89 -8.83 -5.02
C SER A 356 5.62 -9.12 -5.84
N ILE A 357 4.68 -9.89 -5.30
CA ILE A 357 3.40 -10.17 -5.96
C ILE A 357 2.49 -8.94 -5.94
N PHE A 358 2.28 -8.32 -4.78
CA PHE A 358 1.26 -7.28 -4.62
C PHE A 358 1.68 -5.87 -5.02
N GLN A 359 2.99 -5.57 -5.15
CA GLN A 359 3.45 -4.26 -5.64
C GLN A 359 3.46 -4.15 -7.18
N ASP A 360 3.68 -5.25 -7.91
CA ASP A 360 3.92 -5.25 -9.36
C ASP A 360 2.77 -5.90 -10.18
N ILE A 361 1.50 -5.70 -9.80
CA ILE A 361 0.35 -6.34 -10.49
C ILE A 361 0.08 -5.68 -11.86
N VAL A 362 0.88 -6.04 -12.86
CA VAL A 362 0.75 -5.58 -14.26
C VAL A 362 -0.01 -6.60 -15.13
N SER A 363 0.16 -7.89 -14.86
CA SER A 363 -0.54 -8.98 -15.56
C SER A 363 -0.69 -10.23 -14.67
N MET A 364 -1.65 -11.10 -15.02
CA MET A 364 -1.83 -12.40 -14.36
C MET A 364 -0.62 -13.31 -14.58
N ASP A 365 -0.04 -13.28 -15.77
CA ASP A 365 1.03 -14.19 -16.19
C ASP A 365 2.36 -13.83 -15.49
N THR A 366 2.61 -12.54 -15.22
CA THR A 366 3.73 -12.08 -14.36
C THR A 366 3.60 -12.61 -12.92
N VAL A 367 2.40 -12.62 -12.35
CA VAL A 367 2.16 -13.16 -11.00
C VAL A 367 2.38 -14.68 -10.98
N ILE A 368 1.92 -15.39 -12.01
CA ILE A 368 2.14 -16.84 -12.17
C ILE A 368 3.64 -17.18 -12.25
N MET A 369 4.42 -16.44 -13.07
CA MET A 369 5.87 -16.63 -13.16
C MET A 369 6.58 -16.41 -11.82
N LYS A 370 6.21 -15.36 -11.08
CA LYS A 370 6.77 -15.10 -9.75
C LYS A 370 6.44 -16.25 -8.78
N ILE A 371 5.18 -16.67 -8.71
CA ILE A 371 4.73 -17.79 -7.88
C ILE A 371 5.55 -19.06 -8.15
N MET A 372 5.70 -19.47 -9.40
CA MET A 372 6.40 -20.72 -9.74
C MET A 372 7.90 -20.65 -9.45
N ASN A 373 8.57 -19.52 -9.74
CA ASN A 373 9.97 -19.29 -9.38
C ASN A 373 10.23 -19.37 -7.86
N PHE A 374 9.31 -18.87 -7.06
CA PHE A 374 9.43 -18.93 -5.60
C PHE A 374 9.10 -20.34 -5.06
N ALA A 375 8.05 -21.00 -5.57
CA ALA A 375 7.70 -22.38 -5.20
C ALA A 375 8.87 -23.35 -5.44
N GLN A 376 9.47 -23.30 -6.63
CA GLN A 376 10.61 -24.13 -7.03
C GLN A 376 11.78 -24.03 -6.04
N LYS A 377 12.10 -22.80 -5.62
CA LYS A 377 13.19 -22.49 -4.67
C LYS A 377 12.85 -22.84 -3.23
N LEU A 378 11.57 -22.81 -2.84
CA LEU A 378 11.14 -23.14 -1.49
C LEU A 378 11.33 -24.63 -1.17
N VAL A 379 10.97 -25.52 -2.10
CA VAL A 379 11.08 -26.98 -1.93
C VAL A 379 12.32 -27.60 -2.60
N ASN A 380 13.16 -26.81 -3.26
CA ASN A 380 14.30 -27.27 -4.06
C ASN A 380 13.91 -28.33 -5.12
N ALA A 381 12.99 -27.95 -6.00
CA ALA A 381 12.59 -28.74 -7.18
C ALA A 381 13.35 -28.31 -8.44
N ASP A 382 13.58 -29.25 -9.37
CA ASP A 382 14.12 -28.98 -10.70
C ASP A 382 13.12 -28.20 -11.57
N ARG A 383 11.82 -28.55 -11.47
CA ARG A 383 10.76 -27.93 -12.28
C ARG A 383 9.50 -27.57 -11.48
N ALA A 384 8.82 -26.53 -11.93
CA ALA A 384 7.53 -26.07 -11.41
C ALA A 384 6.50 -25.89 -12.54
N SER A 385 5.24 -26.22 -12.26
CA SER A 385 4.09 -25.96 -13.15
C SER A 385 2.82 -25.64 -12.37
N LEU A 386 2.03 -24.69 -12.87
CA LEU A 386 0.73 -24.28 -12.32
C LEU A 386 -0.37 -24.51 -13.36
N PHE A 387 -1.35 -25.30 -12.99
CA PHE A 387 -2.61 -25.45 -13.70
C PHE A 387 -3.71 -24.64 -13.00
N LEU A 388 -4.59 -24.01 -13.76
CA LEU A 388 -5.72 -23.22 -13.29
C LEU A 388 -7.02 -23.97 -13.58
N VAL A 389 -8.00 -23.90 -12.67
CA VAL A 389 -9.29 -24.57 -12.82
C VAL A 389 -10.28 -23.70 -13.60
N ASP A 390 -10.74 -24.20 -14.74
CA ASP A 390 -11.91 -23.67 -15.44
C ASP A 390 -13.18 -24.41 -14.98
N ASN A 391 -13.85 -23.82 -13.99
CA ASN A 391 -15.05 -24.40 -13.40
C ASN A 391 -16.27 -24.41 -14.34
N GLN A 392 -16.22 -23.71 -15.48
CA GLN A 392 -17.30 -23.70 -16.48
C GLN A 392 -17.19 -24.87 -17.46
N THR A 393 -15.97 -25.21 -17.89
CA THR A 393 -15.72 -26.31 -18.84
C THR A 393 -15.29 -27.62 -18.18
N LYS A 394 -14.92 -27.59 -16.90
CA LYS A 394 -14.34 -28.72 -16.13
C LYS A 394 -12.99 -29.19 -16.68
N GLU A 395 -12.15 -28.21 -17.02
CA GLU A 395 -10.79 -28.41 -17.50
C GLU A 395 -9.77 -27.75 -16.57
N LEU A 396 -8.58 -28.34 -16.52
CA LEU A 396 -7.36 -27.69 -16.05
C LEU A 396 -6.66 -27.03 -17.23
N TYR A 397 -6.14 -25.82 -17.04
CA TYR A 397 -5.42 -25.09 -18.08
C TYR A 397 -4.13 -24.42 -17.58
N ALA A 398 -3.07 -24.42 -18.41
CA ALA A 398 -1.81 -23.73 -18.15
C ALA A 398 -1.47 -22.77 -19.31
N ARG A 399 -1.11 -21.54 -18.95
CA ARG A 399 -0.64 -20.49 -19.90
C ARG A 399 0.88 -20.34 -19.95
N ILE A 400 1.53 -20.73 -18.85
CA ILE A 400 2.98 -20.81 -18.72
C ILE A 400 3.22 -22.23 -18.24
N PHE A 401 4.09 -22.94 -18.95
CA PHE A 401 4.49 -24.31 -18.64
C PHE A 401 5.98 -24.33 -18.36
N ASP A 402 6.40 -25.14 -17.39
CA ASP A 402 7.78 -25.49 -17.08
C ASP A 402 8.77 -24.33 -16.80
N ILE A 403 9.08 -24.12 -15.51
CA ILE A 403 10.25 -23.32 -15.10
C ILE A 403 11.35 -24.26 -14.60
N GLY A 404 12.41 -24.43 -15.38
CA GLY A 404 13.57 -25.27 -15.05
C GLY A 404 14.87 -24.84 -15.76
N ASN A 405 16.02 -25.07 -15.11
CA ASN A 405 17.40 -24.96 -15.61
C ASN A 405 17.74 -23.87 -16.66
N GLY A 406 17.79 -22.61 -16.24
CA GLY A 406 18.63 -21.55 -16.82
C GLY A 406 18.20 -20.96 -18.17
N LEU A 407 17.58 -21.77 -19.05
CA LEU A 407 16.83 -21.34 -20.22
C LEU A 407 15.50 -20.73 -19.75
N GLY A 408 15.58 -19.55 -19.13
CA GLY A 408 14.48 -18.91 -18.42
C GLY A 408 13.21 -18.85 -19.27
N ALA A 409 12.18 -19.58 -18.82
CA ALA A 409 10.87 -19.81 -19.42
C ALA A 409 10.64 -19.08 -20.76
N GLN A 410 11.14 -19.67 -21.85
CA GLN A 410 11.02 -19.04 -23.17
C GLN A 410 9.54 -18.92 -23.53
N PRO A 411 9.03 -17.71 -23.84
CA PRO A 411 7.69 -17.57 -24.40
C PRO A 411 7.70 -18.24 -25.78
N VAL A 412 7.03 -19.39 -25.89
CA VAL A 412 6.98 -20.17 -27.14
C VAL A 412 6.43 -19.29 -28.26
N ASP A 413 7.18 -19.22 -29.36
CA ASP A 413 7.19 -18.06 -30.25
C ASP A 413 5.82 -17.66 -30.81
N GLY A 414 5.42 -16.42 -30.54
CA GLY A 414 4.34 -15.66 -31.18
C GLY A 414 2.90 -16.15 -30.99
N GLN A 415 2.60 -17.43 -31.27
CA GLN A 415 1.25 -17.94 -31.50
C GLN A 415 1.07 -19.43 -31.18
N GLN A 416 1.07 -19.86 -29.90
CA GLN A 416 0.32 -21.08 -29.57
C GLN A 416 -0.31 -21.20 -28.18
N LYS A 417 -1.40 -21.98 -28.22
CA LYS A 417 -2.43 -22.34 -27.25
C LYS A 417 -1.97 -22.54 -25.80
N GLU A 418 -2.78 -21.95 -24.91
CA GLU A 418 -3.06 -22.44 -23.56
C GLU A 418 -3.22 -23.98 -23.54
N ILE A 419 -2.37 -24.69 -22.79
CA ILE A 419 -2.48 -26.15 -22.61
C ILE A 419 -3.73 -26.41 -21.78
N ARG A 420 -4.61 -27.30 -22.22
CA ARG A 420 -5.93 -27.51 -21.61
C ARG A 420 -6.31 -29.00 -21.66
N PHE A 421 -6.75 -29.56 -20.53
CA PHE A 421 -7.12 -30.97 -20.40
C PHE A 421 -8.21 -31.19 -19.33
N PRO A 422 -8.97 -32.30 -19.39
CA PRO A 422 -10.03 -32.61 -18.41
C PRO A 422 -9.54 -32.66 -16.95
N MET A 423 -10.37 -32.14 -16.04
CA MET A 423 -10.06 -32.01 -14.60
C MET A 423 -9.96 -33.35 -13.85
N ASP A 424 -10.32 -34.47 -14.46
CA ASP A 424 -10.20 -35.84 -13.93
C ASP A 424 -8.89 -36.55 -14.33
N LYS A 425 -8.12 -36.02 -15.31
CA LYS A 425 -6.96 -36.72 -15.87
C LYS A 425 -5.64 -36.42 -15.14
N GLY A 426 -4.93 -37.50 -14.77
CA GLY A 426 -3.56 -37.47 -14.26
C GLY A 426 -3.41 -36.93 -12.82
N ILE A 427 -2.17 -36.84 -12.34
CA ILE A 427 -1.84 -36.36 -10.97
C ILE A 427 -2.52 -35.02 -10.66
N ALA A 428 -2.36 -34.03 -11.53
CA ALA A 428 -2.95 -32.70 -11.34
C ALA A 428 -4.48 -32.74 -11.32
N GLY A 429 -5.12 -33.57 -12.14
CA GLY A 429 -6.58 -33.76 -12.14
C GLY A 429 -7.09 -34.45 -10.87
N HIS A 430 -6.38 -35.47 -10.39
CA HIS A 430 -6.69 -36.14 -9.12
C HIS A 430 -6.64 -35.16 -7.94
N VAL A 431 -5.60 -34.32 -7.86
CA VAL A 431 -5.46 -33.27 -6.84
C VAL A 431 -6.54 -32.18 -6.99
N ALA A 432 -6.86 -31.77 -8.23
CA ALA A 432 -7.92 -30.80 -8.50
C ALA A 432 -9.33 -31.30 -8.10
N THR A 433 -9.57 -32.61 -8.25
CA THR A 433 -10.87 -33.24 -7.99
C THR A 433 -11.04 -33.62 -6.51
N THR A 434 -9.99 -34.12 -5.86
CA THR A 434 -10.05 -34.53 -4.44
C THR A 434 -9.83 -33.37 -3.46
N GLY A 435 -9.01 -32.37 -3.82
CA GLY A 435 -8.55 -31.35 -2.89
C GLY A 435 -7.49 -31.82 -1.89
N ASN A 436 -6.90 -33.00 -2.10
CA ASN A 436 -5.85 -33.56 -1.25
C ASN A 436 -4.46 -33.38 -1.89
N THR A 437 -3.45 -33.08 -1.07
CA THR A 437 -2.03 -33.10 -1.45
C THR A 437 -1.58 -34.52 -1.84
N LEU A 438 -0.69 -34.63 -2.83
CA LEU A 438 0.05 -35.85 -3.14
C LEU A 438 1.56 -35.58 -3.10
N ASN A 439 2.30 -36.41 -2.37
CA ASN A 439 3.75 -36.53 -2.45
C ASN A 439 4.08 -37.94 -2.96
N ILE A 440 4.85 -38.03 -4.04
CA ILE A 440 5.13 -39.26 -4.78
C ILE A 440 6.65 -39.42 -4.89
N SER A 441 7.15 -40.50 -4.29
CA SER A 441 8.59 -40.85 -4.22
C SER A 441 9.11 -41.56 -5.48
N ASP A 442 8.24 -42.27 -6.21
CA ASP A 442 8.50 -42.79 -7.56
C ASP A 442 7.27 -42.55 -8.44
N ALA A 443 7.38 -41.62 -9.39
CA ALA A 443 6.32 -41.28 -10.32
C ALA A 443 6.04 -42.38 -11.35
N TYR A 444 7.01 -43.25 -11.67
CA TYR A 444 6.77 -44.37 -12.57
C TYR A 444 6.03 -45.51 -11.87
N GLY A 445 6.06 -45.56 -10.53
CA GLY A 445 5.27 -46.47 -9.70
C GLY A 445 3.81 -46.07 -9.45
N ASP A 446 3.35 -44.89 -9.93
CA ASP A 446 1.97 -44.42 -9.73
C ASP A 446 1.12 -44.56 -11.00
N ASP A 447 0.06 -45.36 -10.95
CA ASP A 447 -0.88 -45.62 -12.07
C ASP A 447 -1.53 -44.34 -12.63
N ARG A 448 -1.53 -43.23 -11.87
CA ARG A 448 -2.10 -41.93 -12.26
C ARG A 448 -1.09 -41.05 -13.02
N PHE A 449 0.16 -41.47 -13.18
CA PHE A 449 1.20 -40.70 -13.87
C PHE A 449 1.16 -40.93 -15.39
N ASN A 450 1.11 -39.83 -16.16
CA ASN A 450 1.06 -39.90 -17.62
C ASN A 450 2.47 -39.92 -18.26
N ARG A 451 3.00 -41.14 -18.46
CA ARG A 451 4.31 -41.38 -19.07
C ARG A 451 4.47 -40.85 -20.50
N ASP A 452 3.37 -40.62 -21.24
CA ASP A 452 3.40 -40.07 -22.61
C ASP A 452 4.11 -38.71 -22.69
N VAL A 453 4.04 -37.90 -21.62
CA VAL A 453 4.62 -36.54 -21.57
C VAL A 453 6.13 -36.59 -21.41
N ASP A 454 6.65 -37.45 -20.54
CA ASP A 454 8.08 -37.72 -20.40
C ASP A 454 8.66 -38.24 -21.73
N ALA A 455 7.97 -39.21 -22.36
CA ALA A 455 8.39 -39.81 -23.62
C ALA A 455 8.45 -38.81 -24.80
N GLN A 456 7.56 -37.81 -24.82
CA GLN A 456 7.56 -36.76 -25.85
C GLN A 456 8.55 -35.62 -25.56
N THR A 457 8.90 -35.37 -24.29
CA THR A 457 9.80 -34.27 -23.89
C THR A 457 11.26 -34.71 -23.70
N GLY A 458 11.52 -36.01 -23.61
CA GLY A 458 12.85 -36.55 -23.26
C GLY A 458 13.24 -36.30 -21.80
N TYR A 459 12.29 -35.86 -20.97
CA TYR A 459 12.48 -35.65 -19.54
C TYR A 459 12.15 -36.92 -18.75
N THR A 460 12.69 -37.06 -17.54
CA THR A 460 12.38 -38.20 -16.65
C THR A 460 11.91 -37.68 -15.30
N THR A 461 10.60 -37.77 -15.08
CA THR A 461 9.93 -37.45 -13.83
C THR A 461 10.13 -38.59 -12.82
N LYS A 462 10.78 -38.31 -11.69
CA LYS A 462 11.11 -39.28 -10.63
C LYS A 462 10.28 -39.03 -9.38
N THR A 463 10.27 -37.78 -8.88
CA THR A 463 9.49 -37.38 -7.70
C THR A 463 8.52 -36.26 -8.05
N ILE A 464 7.34 -36.27 -7.44
CA ILE A 464 6.30 -35.25 -7.65
C ILE A 464 5.72 -34.83 -6.30
N LEU A 465 5.66 -33.52 -6.05
CA LEU A 465 4.86 -32.93 -4.98
C LEU A 465 3.78 -32.05 -5.60
N CYS A 466 2.51 -32.42 -5.42
CA CYS A 466 1.37 -31.78 -6.07
C CYS A 466 0.32 -31.33 -5.05
N MET A 467 -0.06 -30.05 -5.09
CA MET A 467 -0.97 -29.43 -4.12
C MET A 467 -2.07 -28.59 -4.79
N PRO A 468 -3.29 -28.56 -4.22
CA PRO A 468 -4.37 -27.71 -4.68
C PRO A 468 -4.21 -26.29 -4.13
N ILE A 469 -4.46 -25.29 -4.96
CA ILE A 469 -4.66 -23.90 -4.52
C ILE A 469 -6.16 -23.66 -4.34
N TYR A 470 -6.58 -23.43 -3.10
CA TYR A 470 -7.94 -23.07 -2.75
C TYR A 470 -8.09 -21.59 -2.34
N ILE A 471 -9.30 -21.05 -2.50
CA ILE A 471 -9.73 -19.81 -1.84
C ILE A 471 -10.72 -20.16 -0.72
N ARG A 472 -10.54 -19.56 0.46
CA ARG A 472 -11.56 -19.55 1.53
C ARG A 472 -12.67 -18.56 1.15
N GLY A 473 -13.82 -19.07 0.70
CA GLY A 473 -15.06 -18.30 0.49
C GLY A 473 -16.08 -18.54 1.61
N SER A 474 -17.12 -17.71 1.69
CA SER A 474 -18.13 -17.70 2.77
C SER A 474 -19.12 -18.88 2.77
N GLN A 475 -18.74 -20.03 2.22
CA GLN A 475 -19.52 -21.27 2.14
C GLN A 475 -18.58 -22.45 2.42
N LYS A 476 -19.06 -23.49 3.14
CA LYS A 476 -18.24 -24.57 3.74
C LYS A 476 -17.55 -25.55 2.76
N LYS A 477 -17.30 -25.18 1.51
CA LYS A 477 -16.58 -26.01 0.53
C LYS A 477 -15.49 -25.19 -0.15
N TYR A 478 -14.24 -25.62 0.00
CA TYR A 478 -13.06 -24.97 -0.59
C TYR A 478 -13.22 -24.88 -2.11
N ASN A 479 -13.10 -23.66 -2.67
CA ASN A 479 -13.12 -23.47 -4.11
C ASN A 479 -11.67 -23.55 -4.64
N ILE A 480 -11.33 -24.68 -5.25
CA ILE A 480 -10.02 -24.90 -5.88
C ILE A 480 -9.96 -24.06 -7.16
N ILE A 481 -8.96 -23.20 -7.25
CA ILE A 481 -8.73 -22.29 -8.39
C ILE A 481 -7.57 -22.73 -9.28
N GLY A 482 -6.76 -23.66 -8.80
CA GLY A 482 -5.61 -24.21 -9.51
C GLY A 482 -4.96 -25.35 -8.74
N VAL A 483 -3.96 -25.97 -9.35
CA VAL A 483 -3.12 -27.01 -8.79
C VAL A 483 -1.68 -26.72 -9.19
N VAL A 484 -0.76 -26.78 -8.23
CA VAL A 484 0.67 -26.65 -8.50
C VAL A 484 1.32 -28.01 -8.41
N GLN A 485 2.23 -28.27 -9.34
CA GLN A 485 3.05 -29.47 -9.39
C GLN A 485 4.53 -29.06 -9.36
N MET A 486 5.23 -29.49 -8.31
CA MET A 486 6.69 -29.48 -8.20
C MET A 486 7.20 -30.84 -8.68
N VAL A 487 8.24 -30.84 -9.51
CA VAL A 487 8.80 -32.06 -10.12
C VAL A 487 10.29 -32.14 -9.87
N ASN A 488 10.74 -33.35 -9.51
CA ASN A 488 12.12 -33.72 -9.22
C ASN A 488 12.78 -32.86 -8.12
N LYS A 489 12.69 -33.32 -6.87
CA LYS A 489 13.56 -32.85 -5.79
C LYS A 489 15.03 -32.95 -6.22
N THR A 490 15.82 -31.90 -6.03
CA THR A 490 17.25 -31.87 -6.45
C THR A 490 18.09 -32.94 -5.75
N HIS A 491 17.78 -33.23 -4.49
CA HIS A 491 18.44 -34.25 -3.67
C HIS A 491 17.41 -35.04 -2.86
N GLY A 492 17.34 -36.36 -3.07
CA GLY A 492 16.42 -37.26 -2.35
C GLY A 492 14.96 -37.17 -2.83
N VAL A 493 14.03 -37.29 -1.89
CA VAL A 493 12.57 -37.17 -2.10
C VAL A 493 12.04 -35.91 -1.41
N PHE A 494 10.83 -35.46 -1.76
CA PHE A 494 10.17 -34.39 -1.00
C PHE A 494 9.83 -34.88 0.41
N THR A 495 10.19 -34.08 1.40
CA THR A 495 10.01 -34.39 2.83
C THR A 495 8.71 -33.79 3.36
N LYS A 496 8.24 -34.27 4.51
CA LYS A 496 7.09 -33.64 5.20
C LYS A 496 7.35 -32.15 5.53
N SER A 497 8.60 -31.75 5.79
CA SER A 497 8.96 -30.35 5.97
C SER A 497 8.85 -29.53 4.68
N ASP A 498 8.95 -30.15 3.49
CA ASP A 498 8.64 -29.50 2.21
C ASP A 498 7.13 -29.35 2.02
N GLU A 499 6.35 -30.37 2.41
CA GLU A 499 4.87 -30.29 2.39
C GLU A 499 4.35 -29.15 3.27
N GLU A 500 4.73 -29.11 4.55
CA GLU A 500 4.29 -28.08 5.51
C GLU A 500 4.70 -26.66 5.07
N SER A 501 5.90 -26.52 4.50
CA SER A 501 6.37 -25.24 3.92
C SER A 501 5.56 -24.84 2.69
N PHE A 502 5.23 -25.80 1.82
CA PHE A 502 4.56 -25.54 0.56
C PHE A 502 3.05 -25.35 0.70
N GLU A 503 2.39 -26.01 1.66
CA GLU A 503 1.00 -25.73 2.03
C GLU A 503 0.86 -24.29 2.54
N THR A 504 1.78 -23.87 3.41
CA THR A 504 1.85 -22.47 3.90
C THR A 504 1.96 -21.49 2.73
N PHE A 505 2.80 -21.79 1.74
CA PHE A 505 2.99 -20.99 0.53
C PHE A 505 1.76 -21.01 -0.42
N ALA A 506 1.06 -22.14 -0.53
CA ALA A 506 -0.12 -22.29 -1.39
C ALA A 506 -1.27 -21.35 -1.00
N VAL A 507 -1.43 -21.02 0.29
CA VAL A 507 -2.41 -20.03 0.77
C VAL A 507 -2.14 -18.64 0.18
N TYR A 508 -0.88 -18.19 0.16
CA TYR A 508 -0.50 -16.90 -0.45
C TYR A 508 -0.70 -16.93 -1.98
N CYS A 509 -0.45 -18.07 -2.62
CA CYS A 509 -0.74 -18.25 -4.06
C CYS A 509 -2.25 -18.13 -4.36
N GLY A 510 -3.11 -18.63 -3.47
CA GLY A 510 -4.56 -18.50 -3.57
C GLY A 510 -5.02 -17.04 -3.59
N LEU A 511 -4.50 -16.23 -2.65
CA LEU A 511 -4.78 -14.80 -2.58
C LEU A 511 -4.23 -14.04 -3.80
N ALA A 512 -2.99 -14.34 -4.20
CA ALA A 512 -2.31 -13.73 -5.34
C ALA A 512 -3.06 -13.95 -6.66
N LEU A 513 -3.42 -15.20 -6.97
CA LEU A 513 -4.14 -15.56 -8.18
C LEU A 513 -5.59 -15.03 -8.16
N HIS A 514 -6.22 -14.94 -6.99
CA HIS A 514 -7.52 -14.29 -6.86
C HIS A 514 -7.46 -12.80 -7.21
N HIS A 515 -6.51 -12.07 -6.65
CA HIS A 515 -6.34 -10.63 -6.90
C HIS A 515 -5.99 -10.37 -8.37
N ALA A 516 -5.08 -11.16 -8.96
CA ALA A 516 -4.75 -11.07 -10.37
C ALA A 516 -5.97 -11.32 -11.30
N LYS A 517 -6.79 -12.33 -10.99
CA LYS A 517 -8.01 -12.68 -11.75
C LYS A 517 -9.11 -11.61 -11.60
N LEU A 518 -9.22 -10.98 -10.43
CA LEU A 518 -10.13 -9.84 -10.20
C LEU A 518 -9.65 -8.59 -10.96
N TYR A 519 -8.35 -8.29 -10.93
CA TYR A 519 -7.78 -7.14 -11.63
C TYR A 519 -7.92 -7.25 -13.16
N ASP A 520 -7.65 -8.43 -13.75
CA ASP A 520 -7.90 -8.68 -15.18
C ASP A 520 -9.40 -8.53 -15.53
N LYS A 521 -10.32 -8.97 -14.65
CA LYS A 521 -11.76 -8.74 -14.85
C LYS A 521 -12.12 -7.25 -14.85
N ILE A 522 -11.58 -6.47 -13.92
CA ILE A 522 -11.78 -5.01 -13.84
C ILE A 522 -11.24 -4.33 -15.11
N ARG A 523 -9.97 -4.58 -15.45
CA ARG A 523 -9.32 -4.04 -16.66
C ARG A 523 -10.08 -4.38 -17.94
N ARG A 524 -10.58 -5.61 -18.10
CA ARG A 524 -11.44 -5.99 -19.25
C ARG A 524 -12.77 -5.23 -19.26
N SER A 525 -13.33 -4.91 -18.10
CA SER A 525 -14.55 -4.10 -17.98
C SER A 525 -14.30 -2.64 -18.33
N GLU A 526 -13.19 -2.06 -17.88
CA GLU A 526 -12.76 -0.70 -18.23
C GLU A 526 -12.50 -0.54 -19.74
N GLN A 527 -11.79 -1.48 -20.37
CA GLN A 527 -11.56 -1.43 -21.82
C GLN A 527 -12.88 -1.54 -22.61
N LYS A 528 -13.82 -2.41 -22.19
CA LYS A 528 -15.16 -2.47 -22.79
C LYS A 528 -15.93 -1.16 -22.61
N HIS A 529 -15.84 -0.55 -21.43
CA HIS A 529 -16.47 0.74 -21.14
C HIS A 529 -15.88 1.87 -21.99
N LYS A 530 -14.55 1.92 -22.16
CA LYS A 530 -13.86 2.88 -23.03
C LYS A 530 -14.31 2.75 -24.49
N VAL A 531 -14.36 1.54 -25.04
CA VAL A 531 -14.85 1.30 -26.41
C VAL A 531 -16.32 1.69 -26.56
N ALA A 532 -17.16 1.44 -25.55
CA ALA A 532 -18.56 1.89 -25.55
C ALA A 532 -18.68 3.43 -25.53
N LEU A 533 -17.86 4.11 -24.74
CA LEU A 533 -17.78 5.58 -24.72
C LEU A 533 -17.26 6.14 -26.06
N GLU A 534 -16.27 5.50 -26.70
CA GLU A 534 -15.77 5.88 -28.02
C GLU A 534 -16.88 5.80 -29.09
N VAL A 535 -17.65 4.70 -29.12
CA VAL A 535 -18.81 4.53 -30.03
C VAL A 535 -19.90 5.57 -29.76
N LEU A 536 -20.23 5.83 -28.49
CA LEU A 536 -21.18 6.89 -28.14
C LEU A 536 -20.66 8.29 -28.51
N SER A 537 -19.35 8.54 -28.39
CA SER A 537 -18.73 9.82 -28.74
C SER A 537 -18.82 10.13 -30.24
N TYR A 538 -18.82 9.10 -31.11
CA TYR A 538 -18.97 9.27 -32.56
C TYR A 538 -20.35 9.83 -32.92
N HIS A 539 -21.42 9.28 -32.32
CA HIS A 539 -22.78 9.79 -32.51
C HIS A 539 -23.01 11.19 -31.90
N SER A 540 -22.20 11.56 -30.90
CA SER A 540 -22.16 12.87 -30.22
C SER A 540 -21.41 13.95 -31.02
N GLN A 541 -20.81 13.66 -32.18
CA GLN A 541 -20.06 14.65 -32.99
C GLN A 541 -20.83 15.08 -34.24
N CYS A 542 -20.58 16.30 -34.73
CA CYS A 542 -20.99 16.69 -36.09
C CYS A 542 -20.40 15.71 -37.12
N THR A 543 -21.20 15.28 -38.10
CA THR A 543 -20.68 14.47 -39.21
C THR A 543 -19.84 15.31 -40.17
N GLU A 544 -19.00 14.69 -41.00
CA GLU A 544 -18.29 15.42 -42.06
C GLU A 544 -19.25 15.97 -43.13
N ASP A 545 -20.44 15.36 -43.30
CA ASP A 545 -21.52 15.89 -44.14
C ASP A 545 -22.10 17.17 -43.54
N GLU A 546 -22.44 17.17 -42.24
CA GLU A 546 -22.84 18.38 -41.51
C GLU A 546 -21.75 19.45 -41.59
N PHE A 547 -20.48 19.09 -41.37
CA PHE A 547 -19.37 20.04 -41.46
C PHE A 547 -19.25 20.66 -42.86
N SER A 548 -19.30 19.85 -43.92
CA SER A 548 -19.21 20.32 -45.31
C SER A 548 -20.32 21.31 -45.66
N GLN A 549 -21.55 21.06 -45.18
CA GLN A 549 -22.71 21.95 -45.41
C GLN A 549 -22.57 23.36 -44.82
N TYR A 550 -21.68 23.60 -43.85
CA TYR A 550 -21.42 24.93 -43.28
C TYR A 550 -20.03 25.48 -43.66
N LYS A 551 -19.05 24.62 -43.93
CA LYS A 551 -17.68 24.99 -44.32
C LYS A 551 -17.66 25.95 -45.51
N ASP A 552 -18.49 25.69 -46.51
CA ASP A 552 -18.53 26.47 -47.75
C ASP A 552 -19.57 27.63 -47.69
N ARG A 553 -20.27 27.83 -46.55
CA ARG A 553 -21.18 28.97 -46.34
C ARG A 553 -20.40 30.21 -45.92
N VAL A 554 -20.48 31.28 -46.73
CA VAL A 554 -19.91 32.59 -46.39
C VAL A 554 -20.54 33.10 -45.07
N ILE A 555 -19.70 33.41 -44.08
CA ILE A 555 -20.14 34.07 -42.83
C ILE A 555 -20.48 35.53 -43.19
N PRO A 556 -21.73 36.00 -42.95
CA PRO A 556 -22.16 37.35 -43.31
C PRO A 556 -21.23 38.48 -42.81
N THR A 557 -21.30 39.62 -43.47
CA THR A 557 -20.62 40.86 -43.05
C THR A 557 -21.48 41.68 -42.09
N THR A 558 -22.79 41.64 -42.25
CA THR A 558 -23.80 42.19 -41.32
C THR A 558 -24.97 41.22 -41.18
N LEU A 559 -25.64 41.25 -40.03
CA LEU A 559 -26.96 40.65 -39.83
C LEU A 559 -27.85 41.74 -39.20
N PRO A 560 -29.08 41.98 -39.71
CA PRO A 560 -29.99 42.93 -39.09
C PRO A 560 -30.30 42.56 -37.63
N ASP A 561 -30.49 43.58 -36.81
CA ASP A 561 -31.05 43.55 -35.45
C ASP A 561 -30.34 42.68 -34.39
N VAL A 562 -29.34 41.86 -34.74
CA VAL A 562 -28.61 40.97 -33.82
C VAL A 562 -27.82 41.72 -32.73
N THR A 563 -27.61 43.02 -32.89
CA THR A 563 -27.01 43.91 -31.88
C THR A 563 -28.03 44.53 -30.93
N LEU A 564 -29.33 44.24 -31.06
CA LEU A 564 -30.41 44.78 -30.22
C LEU A 564 -30.80 43.79 -29.12
N TYR A 565 -31.17 44.30 -27.94
CA TYR A 565 -31.62 43.45 -26.83
C TYR A 565 -32.98 42.79 -27.13
N GLU A 566 -33.79 43.43 -27.98
CA GLU A 566 -35.13 43.05 -28.39
C GLU A 566 -35.15 41.88 -29.39
N PHE A 567 -34.02 41.57 -30.05
CA PHE A 567 -33.90 40.49 -31.03
C PHE A 567 -34.40 39.16 -30.45
N SER A 568 -35.22 38.44 -31.22
CA SER A 568 -35.84 37.18 -30.81
C SER A 568 -35.04 35.97 -31.30
N PRO A 569 -34.25 35.29 -30.43
CA PRO A 569 -33.40 34.17 -30.86
C PRO A 569 -34.21 32.90 -31.17
N TRP A 570 -35.47 32.87 -30.69
CA TRP A 570 -36.49 31.86 -31.01
C TRP A 570 -37.07 32.01 -32.42
N GLY A 571 -36.96 33.19 -33.05
CA GLY A 571 -37.36 33.40 -34.44
C GLY A 571 -36.39 32.82 -35.49
N VAL A 572 -35.19 32.42 -35.07
CA VAL A 572 -34.16 31.84 -35.95
C VAL A 572 -34.28 30.32 -35.99
N LEU A 573 -34.24 29.73 -37.19
CA LEU A 573 -34.28 28.27 -37.38
C LEU A 573 -33.01 27.61 -36.80
N ASN A 574 -33.14 26.39 -36.28
CA ASN A 574 -32.03 25.64 -35.67
C ASN A 574 -30.90 25.29 -36.66
N GLU A 575 -31.19 25.35 -37.95
CA GLU A 575 -30.21 25.19 -39.03
C GLU A 575 -29.41 26.48 -39.29
N ASP A 576 -29.96 27.66 -39.03
CA ASP A 576 -29.28 28.94 -39.27
C ASP A 576 -28.54 29.46 -38.03
N LYS A 577 -28.99 29.10 -36.81
CA LYS A 577 -28.33 29.47 -35.54
C LYS A 577 -26.79 29.29 -35.53
N PRO A 578 -26.20 28.21 -36.08
CA PRO A 578 -24.74 28.10 -36.21
C PRO A 578 -24.09 29.25 -37.01
N GLN A 579 -24.72 29.72 -38.09
CA GLN A 579 -24.19 30.84 -38.91
C GLN A 579 -24.24 32.17 -38.14
N TYR A 580 -25.25 32.36 -37.29
CA TYR A 580 -25.32 33.49 -36.36
C TYR A 580 -24.24 33.41 -35.27
N VAL A 581 -23.95 32.22 -34.73
CA VAL A 581 -22.83 32.02 -33.78
C VAL A 581 -21.48 32.33 -34.43
N LEU A 582 -21.26 31.86 -35.67
CA LEU A 582 -20.05 32.18 -36.45
C LEU A 582 -19.93 33.69 -36.73
N TYR A 583 -21.04 34.38 -36.97
CA TYR A 583 -21.07 35.84 -37.12
C TYR A 583 -20.70 36.56 -35.81
N MET A 584 -21.39 36.26 -34.71
CA MET A 584 -21.16 36.88 -33.40
C MET A 584 -19.72 36.66 -32.91
N PHE A 585 -19.16 35.47 -33.13
CA PHE A 585 -17.77 35.16 -32.80
C PHE A 585 -16.77 35.94 -33.66
N LYS A 586 -16.98 36.00 -34.98
CA LYS A 586 -16.16 36.77 -35.93
C LYS A 586 -16.12 38.26 -35.57
N ASP A 587 -17.26 38.81 -35.15
CA ASP A 587 -17.45 40.23 -34.83
C ASP A 587 -16.90 40.65 -33.45
N ILE A 588 -16.90 39.77 -32.43
CA ILE A 588 -16.22 40.07 -31.15
C ILE A 588 -14.70 39.85 -31.25
N PHE A 589 -14.26 38.72 -31.81
CA PHE A 589 -12.90 38.20 -31.53
C PHE A 589 -11.85 38.49 -32.61
N ASN A 590 -12.27 38.79 -33.84
CA ASN A 590 -11.45 38.80 -35.04
C ASN A 590 -10.80 37.43 -35.34
N MET A 591 -11.07 36.85 -36.51
CA MET A 591 -10.75 35.45 -36.82
C MET A 591 -9.25 35.13 -36.98
N SER A 592 -8.35 36.10 -36.81
CA SER A 592 -6.90 35.92 -36.99
C SER A 592 -6.24 34.90 -36.04
N ARG A 593 -6.81 34.66 -34.85
CA ARG A 593 -6.32 33.65 -33.89
C ARG A 593 -7.08 32.32 -33.92
N PHE A 594 -8.11 32.18 -34.78
CA PHE A 594 -9.08 31.08 -34.69
C PHE A 594 -9.30 30.38 -36.03
N ASP A 595 -9.13 29.06 -36.06
CA ASP A 595 -9.47 28.27 -37.26
C ASP A 595 -10.98 28.13 -37.39
N ILE A 596 -11.51 28.66 -38.50
CA ILE A 596 -12.92 28.58 -38.90
C ILE A 596 -13.40 27.11 -38.90
N SER A 597 -12.56 26.18 -39.37
CA SER A 597 -12.88 24.75 -39.41
C SER A 597 -13.15 24.18 -38.02
N SER A 598 -12.31 24.54 -37.05
CA SER A 598 -12.49 24.15 -35.65
C SER A 598 -13.70 24.82 -35.01
N LEU A 599 -13.98 26.08 -35.34
CA LEU A 599 -15.15 26.79 -34.81
C LEU A 599 -16.47 26.22 -35.34
N ILE A 600 -16.54 25.84 -36.62
CA ILE A 600 -17.70 25.16 -37.20
C ILE A 600 -17.91 23.80 -36.52
N LYS A 601 -16.87 22.96 -36.43
CA LYS A 601 -16.99 21.63 -35.78
C LYS A 601 -17.36 21.74 -34.30
N PHE A 602 -16.78 22.70 -33.57
CA PHE A 602 -17.18 23.02 -32.20
C PHE A 602 -18.66 23.41 -32.11
N THR A 603 -19.11 24.40 -32.89
CA THR A 603 -20.50 24.91 -32.83
C THR A 603 -21.53 23.85 -33.20
N LEU A 604 -21.28 23.07 -34.26
CA LEU A 604 -22.19 21.99 -34.68
C LEU A 604 -22.23 20.83 -33.68
N THR A 605 -21.09 20.46 -33.10
CA THR A 605 -21.03 19.45 -32.04
C THR A 605 -21.71 19.95 -30.77
N VAL A 606 -21.49 21.19 -30.32
CA VAL A 606 -22.21 21.76 -29.16
C VAL A 606 -23.72 21.72 -29.39
N ARG A 607 -24.22 22.22 -30.53
CA ARG A 607 -25.65 22.11 -30.94
C ARG A 607 -26.18 20.69 -30.78
N LYS A 608 -25.43 19.68 -31.25
CA LYS A 608 -25.82 18.27 -31.28
C LYS A 608 -25.80 17.58 -29.90
N ASN A 609 -25.19 18.19 -28.89
CA ASN A 609 -25.18 17.70 -27.52
C ASN A 609 -26.21 18.40 -26.60
N TYR A 610 -26.96 19.39 -27.11
CA TYR A 610 -28.19 19.83 -26.44
C TYR A 610 -29.30 18.81 -26.65
N ARG A 611 -30.07 18.53 -25.60
CA ARG A 611 -31.17 17.57 -25.65
C ARG A 611 -32.44 18.22 -26.21
N ASN A 612 -33.33 17.38 -26.71
CA ASN A 612 -34.69 17.78 -27.07
C ASN A 612 -35.58 17.81 -25.81
N VAL A 613 -35.33 18.80 -24.94
CA VAL A 613 -36.16 19.18 -23.79
C VAL A 613 -36.89 20.50 -24.11
N PRO A 614 -38.04 20.80 -23.48
CA PRO A 614 -38.83 21.98 -23.84
C PRO A 614 -38.06 23.30 -23.84
N TYR A 615 -37.37 23.64 -22.74
CA TYR A 615 -36.72 24.94 -22.58
C TYR A 615 -35.19 24.88 -22.73
N HIS A 616 -34.50 24.09 -21.89
CA HIS A 616 -33.03 24.07 -21.78
C HIS A 616 -32.36 23.31 -22.96
N ASN A 617 -32.63 23.78 -24.18
CA ASN A 617 -32.16 23.24 -25.45
C ASN A 617 -31.32 24.28 -26.22
N TRP A 618 -30.91 23.93 -27.44
CA TRP A 618 -30.07 24.79 -28.29
C TRP A 618 -30.64 26.22 -28.53
N SER A 619 -31.97 26.40 -28.50
CA SER A 619 -32.59 27.73 -28.65
C SER A 619 -32.36 28.62 -27.44
N HIS A 620 -32.43 28.05 -26.22
CA HIS A 620 -32.08 28.75 -25.00
C HIS A 620 -30.60 29.10 -24.99
N ALA A 621 -29.69 28.14 -25.19
CA ALA A 621 -28.25 28.39 -25.25
C ALA A 621 -27.84 29.45 -26.31
N PHE A 622 -28.49 29.44 -27.48
CA PHE A 622 -28.33 30.49 -28.48
C PHE A 622 -28.86 31.86 -28.03
N SER A 623 -29.98 31.90 -27.28
CA SER A 623 -30.51 33.12 -26.67
C SER A 623 -29.57 33.72 -25.62
N VAL A 624 -28.97 32.86 -24.77
CA VAL A 624 -28.01 33.27 -23.73
C VAL A 624 -26.70 33.76 -24.36
N ALA A 625 -26.17 33.05 -25.37
CA ALA A 625 -25.01 33.48 -26.13
C ALA A 625 -25.25 34.80 -26.89
N HIS A 626 -26.46 35.01 -27.43
CA HIS A 626 -26.85 36.29 -28.01
C HIS A 626 -26.92 37.41 -26.95
N ALA A 627 -27.55 37.17 -25.80
CA ALA A 627 -27.64 38.20 -24.75
C ALA A 627 -26.24 38.64 -24.29
N MET A 628 -25.33 37.69 -24.09
CA MET A 628 -23.93 37.97 -23.78
C MET A 628 -23.19 38.70 -24.92
N TYR A 629 -23.47 38.37 -26.19
CA TYR A 629 -22.97 39.13 -27.34
C TYR A 629 -23.43 40.59 -27.29
N THR A 630 -24.72 40.85 -27.04
CA THR A 630 -25.26 42.22 -26.91
C THR A 630 -24.64 42.98 -25.74
N VAL A 631 -24.45 42.33 -24.58
CA VAL A 631 -23.73 42.90 -23.44
C VAL A 631 -22.30 43.28 -23.86
N ILE A 632 -21.51 42.32 -24.36
CA ILE A 632 -20.10 42.56 -24.76
C ILE A 632 -19.97 43.69 -25.80
N LYS A 633 -20.90 43.78 -26.77
CA LYS A 633 -20.89 44.84 -27.81
C LYS A 633 -21.31 46.22 -27.28
N THR A 634 -22.18 46.28 -26.27
CA THR A 634 -22.60 47.56 -25.64
C THR A 634 -21.68 48.00 -24.50
N THR A 635 -20.80 47.11 -24.03
CA THR A 635 -19.83 47.38 -22.94
C THR A 635 -18.38 47.23 -23.43
N ASP A 636 -18.07 47.76 -24.63
CA ASP A 636 -16.77 47.55 -25.25
C ASP A 636 -15.61 48.09 -24.38
N ASN A 637 -14.49 47.38 -24.46
CA ASN A 637 -13.23 47.61 -23.73
C ASN A 637 -13.28 47.46 -22.19
N ILE A 638 -14.43 47.13 -21.61
CA ILE A 638 -14.53 46.80 -20.18
C ILE A 638 -14.03 45.37 -19.88
N PHE A 639 -14.51 44.36 -20.63
CA PHE A 639 -14.00 42.99 -20.54
C PHE A 639 -12.77 42.80 -21.43
N ASN A 640 -11.76 42.08 -20.94
CA ASN A 640 -10.57 41.78 -21.74
C ASN A 640 -10.86 40.66 -22.78
N PRO A 641 -10.05 40.49 -23.84
CA PRO A 641 -10.36 39.54 -24.92
C PRO A 641 -10.53 38.07 -24.48
N LEU A 642 -9.79 37.62 -23.46
CA LEU A 642 -9.90 36.26 -22.92
C LEU A 642 -11.18 36.09 -22.09
N GLU A 643 -11.59 37.13 -21.36
CA GLU A 643 -12.83 37.13 -20.59
C GLU A 643 -14.06 37.16 -21.49
N ARG A 644 -14.05 37.98 -22.55
CA ARG A 644 -15.11 37.96 -23.59
C ARG A 644 -15.25 36.57 -24.20
N LEU A 645 -14.11 35.91 -24.48
CA LEU A 645 -14.06 34.57 -25.06
C LEU A 645 -14.62 33.52 -24.09
N ALA A 646 -14.23 33.59 -22.81
CA ALA A 646 -14.74 32.73 -21.77
C ALA A 646 -16.25 32.90 -21.55
N LEU A 647 -16.74 34.14 -21.47
CA LEU A 647 -18.15 34.47 -21.29
C LEU A 647 -19.01 33.95 -22.46
N PHE A 648 -18.62 34.25 -23.71
CA PHE A 648 -19.38 33.82 -24.89
C PHE A 648 -19.40 32.28 -25.06
N VAL A 649 -18.26 31.62 -24.84
CA VAL A 649 -18.18 30.14 -24.94
C VAL A 649 -18.91 29.47 -23.77
N ALA A 650 -18.85 30.03 -22.56
CA ALA A 650 -19.64 29.55 -21.42
C ALA A 650 -21.15 29.66 -21.71
N CYS A 651 -21.63 30.81 -22.17
CA CYS A 651 -23.04 31.00 -22.55
C CYS A 651 -23.52 29.97 -23.57
N LEU A 652 -22.70 29.63 -24.56
CA LEU A 652 -23.06 28.64 -25.59
C LEU A 652 -23.12 27.20 -25.06
N CYS A 653 -22.47 26.90 -23.94
CA CYS A 653 -22.27 25.52 -23.44
C CYS A 653 -22.81 25.26 -22.02
N HIS A 654 -23.33 26.27 -21.32
CA HIS A 654 -23.68 26.20 -19.89
C HIS A 654 -24.70 25.12 -19.53
N ASP A 655 -25.52 24.70 -20.51
CA ASP A 655 -26.60 23.71 -20.38
C ASP A 655 -26.39 22.46 -21.25
N VAL A 656 -25.18 22.23 -21.77
CA VAL A 656 -24.95 21.13 -22.73
C VAL A 656 -25.17 19.75 -22.08
N ASP A 657 -26.02 18.90 -22.68
CA ASP A 657 -26.61 17.68 -22.09
C ASP A 657 -27.65 17.89 -20.96
N HIS A 658 -28.24 19.09 -20.79
CA HIS A 658 -29.30 19.34 -19.79
C HIS A 658 -30.53 18.45 -20.00
N ARG A 659 -31.13 17.98 -18.90
CA ARG A 659 -32.00 16.78 -18.87
C ARG A 659 -33.47 17.06 -18.58
N GLY A 660 -33.82 18.30 -18.26
CA GLY A 660 -35.18 18.67 -17.86
C GLY A 660 -35.49 18.43 -16.38
N TYR A 661 -34.46 18.41 -15.52
CA TYR A 661 -34.59 18.13 -14.09
C TYR A 661 -33.69 19.05 -13.27
N THR A 662 -34.19 19.54 -12.13
CA THR A 662 -33.38 20.39 -11.24
C THR A 662 -32.36 19.57 -10.44
N ASN A 663 -31.26 20.23 -10.02
CA ASN A 663 -30.25 19.67 -9.12
C ASN A 663 -30.88 18.99 -7.87
N ALA A 664 -31.93 19.57 -7.31
CA ALA A 664 -32.65 19.02 -6.15
C ALA A 664 -33.34 17.67 -6.45
N PHE A 665 -34.00 17.54 -7.62
CA PHE A 665 -34.62 16.29 -8.05
C PHE A 665 -33.57 15.20 -8.30
N MET A 666 -32.42 15.55 -8.88
CA MET A 666 -31.34 14.60 -9.14
C MET A 666 -30.69 14.04 -7.87
N VAL A 667 -30.58 14.84 -6.81
CA VAL A 667 -30.16 14.36 -5.48
C VAL A 667 -31.23 13.45 -4.88
N LYS A 668 -32.51 13.87 -4.91
CA LYS A 668 -33.66 13.12 -4.38
C LYS A 668 -33.84 11.75 -5.04
N THR A 669 -33.56 11.64 -6.35
CA THR A 669 -33.64 10.38 -7.13
C THR A 669 -32.33 9.56 -7.13
N ALA A 670 -31.31 9.96 -6.35
CA ALA A 670 -30.00 9.32 -6.29
C ALA A 670 -29.34 9.12 -7.68
N SER A 671 -29.45 10.12 -8.55
CA SER A 671 -28.90 10.10 -9.91
C SER A 671 -27.38 9.85 -9.91
N PRO A 672 -26.82 9.05 -10.84
CA PRO A 672 -25.38 8.81 -10.91
C PRO A 672 -24.51 10.07 -10.97
N LEU A 673 -25.03 11.18 -11.52
CA LEU A 673 -24.33 12.47 -11.52
C LEU A 673 -24.25 13.08 -10.11
N ALA A 674 -25.29 12.95 -9.28
CA ALA A 674 -25.29 13.41 -7.88
C ALA A 674 -24.36 12.58 -6.98
N ALA A 675 -24.02 11.35 -7.38
CA ALA A 675 -22.97 10.56 -6.75
C ALA A 675 -21.53 10.97 -7.16
N ILE A 676 -21.38 11.75 -8.24
CA ILE A 676 -20.09 12.25 -8.75
C ILE A 676 -19.84 13.70 -8.29
N TYR A 677 -20.87 14.55 -8.26
CA TYR A 677 -20.75 15.98 -7.93
C TYR A 677 -21.67 16.36 -6.76
N SER A 678 -21.08 16.82 -5.66
CA SER A 678 -21.77 17.16 -4.40
C SER A 678 -22.44 18.53 -4.36
N THR A 679 -22.11 19.43 -5.29
CA THR A 679 -22.63 20.81 -5.39
C THR A 679 -22.69 21.22 -6.86
N SER A 680 -23.73 21.95 -7.28
CA SER A 680 -23.90 22.41 -8.67
C SER A 680 -23.70 21.26 -9.67
N THR A 681 -24.50 20.20 -9.48
CA THR A 681 -24.28 18.87 -10.06
C THR A 681 -24.39 18.88 -11.58
N MET A 682 -25.38 19.60 -12.13
CA MET A 682 -25.53 19.77 -13.58
C MET A 682 -24.48 20.71 -14.16
N GLU A 683 -24.17 21.81 -13.48
CA GLU A 683 -23.24 22.85 -13.93
C GLU A 683 -21.79 22.30 -13.99
N GLN A 684 -21.40 21.42 -13.05
CA GLN A 684 -20.16 20.65 -13.15
C GLN A 684 -20.16 19.65 -14.32
N HIS A 685 -21.30 19.01 -14.61
CA HIS A 685 -21.45 18.12 -15.76
C HIS A 685 -21.33 18.89 -17.09
N HIS A 686 -22.03 20.02 -17.23
CA HIS A 686 -21.98 20.92 -18.38
C HIS A 686 -20.55 21.40 -18.68
N PHE A 687 -19.81 21.84 -17.65
CA PHE A 687 -18.40 22.19 -17.82
C PHE A 687 -17.55 21.00 -18.29
N ASN A 688 -17.66 19.84 -17.65
CA ASN A 688 -16.85 18.67 -18.01
C ASN A 688 -17.20 18.11 -19.40
N HIS A 689 -18.45 18.22 -19.83
CA HIS A 689 -18.87 17.88 -21.20
C HIS A 689 -18.34 18.89 -22.23
N THR A 690 -18.31 20.18 -21.88
CA THR A 690 -17.66 21.24 -22.68
C THR A 690 -16.17 20.95 -22.90
N ILE A 691 -15.44 20.58 -21.83
CA ILE A 691 -14.03 20.13 -21.94
C ILE A 691 -13.91 18.88 -22.81
N SER A 692 -14.83 17.92 -22.67
CA SER A 692 -14.86 16.69 -23.46
C SER A 692 -15.15 16.92 -24.96
N ILE A 693 -15.77 18.04 -25.33
CA ILE A 693 -15.90 18.50 -26.72
C ILE A 693 -14.60 19.18 -27.19
N LEU A 694 -14.04 20.10 -26.38
CA LEU A 694 -12.82 20.84 -26.72
C LEU A 694 -11.57 19.95 -26.86
N GLN A 695 -11.53 18.81 -26.16
CA GLN A 695 -10.42 17.84 -26.25
C GLN A 695 -10.48 16.93 -27.49
N ARG A 696 -11.56 16.96 -28.29
CA ARG A 696 -11.67 16.14 -29.50
C ARG A 696 -10.84 16.72 -30.65
N ASP A 697 -10.29 15.84 -31.48
CA ASP A 697 -9.55 16.23 -32.67
C ASP A 697 -10.36 17.17 -33.56
N GLY A 698 -9.71 18.22 -34.05
CA GLY A 698 -10.33 19.27 -34.85
C GLY A 698 -11.28 20.22 -34.09
N HIS A 699 -11.75 19.91 -32.89
CA HIS A 699 -12.76 20.71 -32.16
C HIS A 699 -12.16 21.80 -31.25
N ASN A 700 -10.86 21.75 -30.94
CA ASN A 700 -10.20 22.71 -30.06
C ASN A 700 -10.06 24.10 -30.71
N ILE A 701 -11.05 24.98 -30.48
CA ILE A 701 -11.02 26.39 -30.91
C ILE A 701 -9.90 27.21 -30.26
N PHE A 702 -9.32 26.75 -29.15
CA PHE A 702 -8.26 27.45 -28.41
C PHE A 702 -6.84 26.99 -28.78
N LYS A 703 -6.67 26.21 -29.86
CA LYS A 703 -5.38 25.59 -30.26
C LYS A 703 -4.23 26.56 -30.59
N HIS A 704 -4.52 27.86 -30.72
CA HIS A 704 -3.53 28.93 -30.94
C HIS A 704 -3.43 29.92 -29.76
N LEU A 705 -3.95 29.54 -28.59
CA LEU A 705 -3.65 30.20 -27.32
C LEU A 705 -2.37 29.62 -26.71
N THR A 706 -1.63 30.44 -25.98
CA THR A 706 -0.52 29.98 -25.14
C THR A 706 -1.02 29.11 -23.98
N SER A 707 -0.12 28.36 -23.33
CA SER A 707 -0.47 27.46 -22.22
C SER A 707 -1.22 28.18 -21.08
N ASP A 708 -0.84 29.43 -20.78
CA ASP A 708 -1.40 30.18 -19.66
C ASP A 708 -2.69 30.93 -20.05
N GLU A 709 -2.80 31.44 -21.29
CA GLU A 709 -4.08 31.89 -21.85
C GLU A 709 -5.12 30.76 -21.84
N TYR A 710 -4.73 29.55 -22.28
CA TYR A 710 -5.60 28.37 -22.32
C TYR A 710 -6.09 27.99 -20.91
N LYS A 711 -5.18 27.95 -19.92
CA LYS A 711 -5.55 27.74 -18.50
C LYS A 711 -6.50 28.82 -17.97
N LYS A 712 -6.26 30.10 -18.29
CA LYS A 712 -7.10 31.22 -17.84
C LYS A 712 -8.49 31.14 -18.44
N VAL A 713 -8.60 30.94 -19.75
CA VAL A 713 -9.89 30.79 -20.46
C VAL A 713 -10.67 29.61 -19.93
N LEU A 714 -10.06 28.43 -19.72
CA LEU A 714 -10.78 27.29 -19.13
C LEU A 714 -11.20 27.53 -17.67
N SER A 715 -10.37 28.21 -16.88
CA SER A 715 -10.69 28.58 -15.49
C SER A 715 -11.85 29.58 -15.41
N ASP A 716 -11.90 30.54 -16.32
CA ASP A 716 -12.97 31.53 -16.41
C ASP A 716 -14.25 30.92 -17.01
N ILE A 717 -14.17 30.01 -18.00
CA ILE A 717 -15.32 29.22 -18.48
C ILE A 717 -15.91 28.39 -17.34
N LYS A 718 -15.08 27.72 -16.54
CA LYS A 718 -15.56 26.96 -15.37
C LYS A 718 -16.29 27.87 -14.38
N HIS A 719 -15.70 29.03 -14.07
CA HIS A 719 -16.32 30.02 -13.19
C HIS A 719 -17.67 30.51 -13.74
N CYS A 720 -17.74 30.78 -15.05
CA CYS A 720 -18.94 31.28 -15.71
C CYS A 720 -20.07 30.24 -15.80
N ILE A 721 -19.77 28.97 -16.11
CA ILE A 721 -20.77 27.90 -16.15
C ILE A 721 -21.26 27.55 -14.73
N LEU A 722 -20.38 27.50 -13.73
CA LEU A 722 -20.84 27.29 -12.34
C LEU A 722 -21.70 28.46 -11.81
N ALA A 723 -21.52 29.66 -12.34
CA ALA A 723 -22.27 30.85 -11.94
C ALA A 723 -23.73 30.92 -12.46
N THR A 724 -24.18 29.97 -13.29
CA THR A 724 -25.62 29.86 -13.64
C THR A 724 -26.43 29.13 -12.57
N ASP A 725 -25.79 28.42 -11.62
CA ASP A 725 -26.47 27.90 -10.44
C ASP A 725 -27.01 29.07 -9.58
N LEU A 726 -28.34 29.22 -9.55
CA LEU A 726 -29.00 30.28 -8.78
C LEU A 726 -28.71 30.21 -7.27
N ALA A 727 -28.26 29.07 -6.73
CA ALA A 727 -27.78 29.00 -5.34
C ALA A 727 -26.50 29.82 -5.13
N LEU A 728 -25.66 29.98 -6.17
CA LEU A 728 -24.45 30.81 -6.15
C LEU A 728 -24.73 32.27 -6.54
N PHE A 729 -25.80 32.55 -7.29
CA PHE A 729 -26.24 33.92 -7.61
C PHE A 729 -26.43 34.79 -6.36
N PHE A 730 -27.19 34.34 -5.37
CA PHE A 730 -27.50 35.14 -4.17
C PHE A 730 -26.25 35.62 -3.39
N PRO A 731 -25.28 34.77 -3.00
CA PRO A 731 -24.07 35.23 -2.32
C PRO A 731 -23.14 36.06 -3.22
N ASN A 732 -23.09 35.80 -4.53
CA ASN A 732 -22.30 36.61 -5.47
C ASN A 732 -22.90 38.02 -5.64
N ARG A 733 -24.22 38.12 -5.80
CA ARG A 733 -24.97 39.38 -5.86
C ARG A 733 -24.81 40.18 -4.56
N ALA A 734 -24.89 39.54 -3.40
CA ALA A 734 -24.71 40.20 -2.11
C ALA A 734 -23.31 40.85 -1.99
N LYS A 735 -22.25 40.11 -2.34
CA LYS A 735 -20.87 40.63 -2.34
C LYS A 735 -20.67 41.78 -3.33
N LEU A 736 -21.16 41.64 -4.56
CA LEU A 736 -21.00 42.68 -5.58
C LEU A 736 -21.78 43.95 -5.22
N LYS A 737 -23.00 43.81 -4.68
CA LYS A 737 -23.81 44.93 -4.18
C LYS A 737 -23.10 45.69 -3.05
N ASP A 738 -22.54 44.97 -2.07
CA ASP A 738 -21.80 45.56 -0.94
C ASP A 738 -20.57 46.37 -1.42
N LEU A 739 -19.80 45.82 -2.36
CA LEU A 739 -18.68 46.53 -3.02
C LEU A 739 -19.13 47.78 -3.80
N CYS A 740 -20.29 47.75 -4.45
CA CYS A 740 -20.86 48.91 -5.13
C CYS A 740 -21.34 49.98 -4.14
N GLU A 741 -22.04 49.60 -3.07
CA GLU A 741 -22.57 50.54 -2.07
C GLU A 741 -21.46 51.23 -1.27
N LYS A 742 -20.36 50.52 -0.97
CA LYS A 742 -19.15 51.09 -0.36
C LYS A 742 -18.24 51.84 -1.33
N LYS A 743 -18.45 51.70 -2.65
CA LYS A 743 -17.56 52.19 -3.72
C LYS A 743 -16.15 51.58 -3.70
N GLU A 744 -16.05 50.34 -3.24
CA GLU A 744 -14.81 49.53 -3.17
C GLU A 744 -14.58 48.67 -4.42
N PHE A 745 -15.55 48.60 -5.33
CA PHE A 745 -15.40 47.90 -6.61
C PHE A 745 -14.25 48.47 -7.45
N SER A 746 -13.50 47.58 -8.11
CA SER A 746 -12.32 47.94 -8.92
C SER A 746 -12.15 46.96 -10.07
N TRP A 747 -11.89 47.49 -11.27
CA TRP A 747 -11.67 46.68 -12.48
C TRP A 747 -10.32 45.96 -12.50
N GLU A 748 -9.35 46.36 -11.67
CA GLU A 748 -8.04 45.70 -11.57
C GLU A 748 -8.07 44.46 -10.66
N ALA A 749 -9.04 44.38 -9.75
CA ALA A 749 -9.18 43.28 -8.80
C ALA A 749 -9.84 42.07 -9.47
N GLN A 750 -9.07 41.00 -9.70
CA GLN A 750 -9.54 39.81 -10.43
C GLN A 750 -10.79 39.15 -9.82
N ASP A 751 -10.96 39.21 -8.49
CA ASP A 751 -12.16 38.70 -7.81
C ASP A 751 -13.40 39.59 -8.06
N HIS A 752 -13.22 40.91 -8.13
CA HIS A 752 -14.29 41.84 -8.51
C HIS A 752 -14.71 41.62 -9.98
N ARG A 753 -13.73 41.41 -10.88
CA ARG A 753 -14.00 40.99 -12.28
C ARG A 753 -14.79 39.67 -12.33
N ARG A 754 -14.44 38.70 -11.48
CA ARG A 754 -15.16 37.40 -11.39
C ARG A 754 -16.58 37.53 -10.83
N LEU A 755 -16.83 38.44 -9.89
CA LEU A 755 -18.18 38.72 -9.41
C LEU A 755 -19.06 39.30 -10.54
N ILE A 756 -18.58 40.27 -11.32
CA ILE A 756 -19.38 40.81 -12.42
C ILE A 756 -19.50 39.83 -13.60
N GLN A 757 -18.52 38.96 -13.87
CA GLN A 757 -18.68 37.84 -14.79
C GLN A 757 -19.84 36.93 -14.38
N ALA A 758 -19.91 36.56 -13.09
CA ALA A 758 -21.01 35.72 -12.59
C ALA A 758 -22.38 36.38 -12.77
N ILE A 759 -22.51 37.67 -12.44
CA ILE A 759 -23.77 38.40 -12.61
C ILE A 759 -24.12 38.64 -14.09
N ALA A 760 -23.15 38.87 -14.97
CA ALA A 760 -23.37 38.97 -16.41
C ALA A 760 -23.82 37.64 -17.03
N MET A 761 -23.29 36.51 -16.55
CA MET A 761 -23.77 35.17 -16.91
C MET A 761 -25.22 34.96 -16.46
N THR A 762 -25.56 35.20 -15.19
CA THR A 762 -26.94 35.06 -14.68
C THR A 762 -27.91 35.98 -15.44
N ALA A 763 -27.52 37.23 -15.71
CA ALA A 763 -28.34 38.16 -16.47
C ALA A 763 -28.61 37.67 -17.91
N SER A 764 -27.60 37.07 -18.55
CA SER A 764 -27.71 36.54 -19.92
C SER A 764 -28.52 35.25 -19.97
N ASP A 765 -28.42 34.39 -18.96
CA ASP A 765 -29.27 33.20 -18.78
C ASP A 765 -30.74 33.59 -18.68
N LEU A 766 -31.08 34.47 -17.73
CA LEU A 766 -32.44 34.94 -17.49
C LEU A 766 -33.02 35.86 -18.58
N CYS A 767 -32.30 36.09 -19.69
CA CYS A 767 -32.59 37.11 -20.70
C CYS A 767 -33.97 37.02 -21.36
N ALA A 768 -34.65 35.87 -21.30
CA ALA A 768 -36.04 35.74 -21.74
C ALA A 768 -36.93 36.84 -21.11
N SER A 769 -36.72 37.14 -19.82
CA SER A 769 -37.48 38.12 -19.05
C SER A 769 -37.37 39.57 -19.56
N THR A 770 -36.39 39.89 -20.40
CA THR A 770 -36.21 41.21 -21.02
C THR A 770 -36.76 41.32 -22.43
N LYS A 771 -37.09 40.19 -23.08
CA LYS A 771 -37.55 40.15 -24.48
C LYS A 771 -38.96 40.73 -24.65
N PRO A 772 -39.34 41.19 -25.86
CA PRO A 772 -40.68 41.71 -26.12
C PRO A 772 -41.79 40.75 -25.69
N TRP A 773 -42.90 41.29 -25.18
CA TRP A 773 -43.98 40.56 -24.49
C TRP A 773 -44.42 39.25 -25.14
N GLN A 774 -44.61 39.22 -26.47
CA GLN A 774 -45.00 38.01 -27.20
C GLN A 774 -43.95 36.89 -27.06
N VAL A 775 -42.66 37.24 -27.15
CA VAL A 775 -41.54 36.31 -26.99
C VAL A 775 -41.50 35.82 -25.55
N GLN A 776 -41.58 36.71 -24.55
CA GLN A 776 -41.57 36.32 -23.14
C GLN A 776 -42.75 35.40 -22.80
N VAL A 777 -43.97 35.70 -23.22
CA VAL A 777 -45.14 34.83 -22.96
C VAL A 777 -45.00 33.47 -23.65
N SER A 778 -44.46 33.40 -24.87
CA SER A 778 -44.19 32.11 -25.52
C SER A 778 -43.10 31.32 -24.81
N THR A 779 -42.07 31.99 -24.29
CA THR A 779 -40.93 31.36 -23.63
C THR A 779 -41.30 30.85 -22.24
N VAL A 780 -42.06 31.62 -21.46
CA VAL A 780 -42.56 31.22 -20.14
C VAL A 780 -43.45 29.98 -20.22
N LYS A 781 -44.31 29.85 -21.25
CA LYS A 781 -45.09 28.62 -21.46
C LYS A 781 -44.18 27.39 -21.61
N VAL A 782 -43.10 27.52 -22.37
CA VAL A 782 -42.12 26.45 -22.61
C VAL A 782 -41.30 26.11 -21.35
N ILE A 783 -40.98 27.09 -20.51
CA ILE A 783 -40.37 26.86 -19.19
C ILE A 783 -41.31 26.06 -18.28
N PHE A 784 -42.59 26.44 -18.21
CA PHE A 784 -43.57 25.75 -17.37
C PHE A 784 -43.94 24.36 -17.90
N GLU A 785 -43.93 24.13 -19.22
CA GLU A 785 -44.05 22.78 -19.83
C GLU A 785 -43.01 21.81 -19.23
N GLU A 786 -41.76 22.27 -19.05
CA GLU A 786 -40.67 21.48 -18.47
C GLU A 786 -40.83 21.29 -16.95
N PHE A 787 -41.21 22.34 -16.21
CA PHE A 787 -41.52 22.23 -14.78
C PHE A 787 -42.71 21.30 -14.49
N TYR A 788 -43.75 21.31 -15.32
CA TYR A 788 -44.88 20.37 -15.21
C TYR A 788 -44.46 18.94 -15.58
N ALA A 789 -43.55 18.74 -16.53
CA ALA A 789 -43.02 17.41 -16.84
C ALA A 789 -42.24 16.80 -15.66
N GLN A 790 -41.46 17.60 -14.92
CA GLN A 790 -40.86 17.14 -13.65
C GLN A 790 -41.94 16.91 -12.58
N GLY A 791 -42.89 17.84 -12.42
CA GLY A 791 -43.91 17.76 -11.37
C GLY A 791 -44.86 16.57 -11.51
N ASP A 792 -45.19 16.18 -12.74
CA ASP A 792 -45.97 14.97 -13.03
C ASP A 792 -45.21 13.69 -12.65
N GLU A 793 -43.91 13.63 -12.92
CA GLU A 793 -43.05 12.51 -12.52
C GLU A 793 -42.90 12.45 -10.98
N GLU A 794 -42.79 13.61 -10.31
CA GLU A 794 -42.84 13.66 -8.84
C GLU A 794 -44.19 13.14 -8.29
N LYS A 795 -45.33 13.53 -8.91
CA LYS A 795 -46.66 12.99 -8.58
C LYS A 795 -46.76 11.48 -8.83
N ALA A 796 -46.21 10.98 -9.95
CA ALA A 796 -46.20 9.55 -10.28
C ALA A 796 -45.38 8.73 -9.28
N GLN A 797 -44.32 9.31 -8.71
CA GLN A 797 -43.53 8.75 -7.61
C GLN A 797 -44.18 8.94 -6.22
N GLY A 798 -45.41 9.47 -6.13
CA GLY A 798 -46.15 9.65 -4.88
C GLY A 798 -45.74 10.90 -4.07
N ASN A 799 -45.02 11.85 -4.67
CA ASN A 799 -44.64 13.11 -4.04
C ASN A 799 -45.64 14.23 -4.39
N GLN A 800 -45.74 15.23 -3.53
CA GLN A 800 -46.40 16.49 -3.88
C GLN A 800 -45.37 17.48 -4.45
N PRO A 801 -45.46 17.91 -5.72
CA PRO A 801 -44.56 18.92 -6.27
C PRO A 801 -44.87 20.31 -5.70
N ILE A 802 -43.92 21.24 -5.84
CA ILE A 802 -44.14 22.65 -5.50
C ILE A 802 -45.14 23.31 -6.46
N PRO A 803 -45.88 24.35 -6.05
CA PRO A 803 -46.89 25.02 -6.90
C PRO A 803 -46.44 25.40 -8.32
N MET A 804 -45.19 25.85 -8.47
CA MET A 804 -44.61 26.23 -9.77
C MET A 804 -44.45 25.04 -10.74
N MET A 805 -44.34 23.81 -10.21
CA MET A 805 -44.23 22.56 -10.96
C MET A 805 -45.57 21.81 -11.03
N ASP A 806 -46.65 22.35 -10.47
CA ASP A 806 -47.96 21.71 -10.45
C ASP A 806 -48.87 22.28 -11.55
N ARG A 807 -49.18 21.45 -12.57
CA ARG A 807 -50.10 21.81 -13.66
C ARG A 807 -51.52 22.15 -13.19
N ASP A 808 -51.97 21.61 -12.06
CA ASP A 808 -53.29 21.92 -11.48
C ASP A 808 -53.32 23.34 -10.88
N LYS A 809 -52.13 23.90 -10.59
CA LYS A 809 -51.90 25.26 -10.10
C LYS A 809 -51.41 26.21 -11.20
N ALA A 810 -51.63 25.89 -12.49
CA ALA A 810 -51.25 26.76 -13.61
C ALA A 810 -51.88 28.18 -13.56
N HIS A 811 -52.95 28.38 -12.78
CA HIS A 811 -53.50 29.70 -12.49
C HIS A 811 -52.58 30.56 -11.60
N GLU A 812 -51.67 30.00 -10.81
CA GLU A 812 -50.70 30.77 -10.00
C GLU A 812 -49.52 31.33 -10.83
N LEU A 813 -49.46 31.02 -12.14
CA LEU A 813 -48.36 31.39 -13.03
C LEU A 813 -48.12 32.91 -13.14
N PRO A 814 -49.12 33.79 -13.35
CA PRO A 814 -48.87 35.23 -13.48
C PRO A 814 -48.27 35.83 -12.19
N GLN A 815 -48.78 35.41 -11.03
CA GLN A 815 -48.27 35.86 -9.73
C GLN A 815 -46.87 35.30 -9.44
N SER A 816 -46.58 34.08 -9.89
CA SER A 816 -45.23 33.48 -9.85
C SER A 816 -44.24 34.27 -10.71
N GLN A 817 -44.64 34.70 -11.91
CA GLN A 817 -43.80 35.53 -12.80
C GLN A 817 -43.55 36.93 -12.24
N VAL A 818 -44.55 37.58 -11.63
CA VAL A 818 -44.34 38.83 -10.89
C VAL A 818 -43.31 38.64 -9.77
N GLY A 819 -43.42 37.56 -8.99
CA GLY A 819 -42.47 37.23 -7.92
C GLY A 819 -41.05 36.98 -8.44
N PHE A 820 -40.90 36.23 -9.53
CA PHE A 820 -39.61 35.92 -10.16
C PHE A 820 -38.91 37.18 -10.69
N ILE A 821 -39.62 38.02 -11.43
CA ILE A 821 -39.04 39.24 -12.03
C ILE A 821 -38.61 40.24 -10.95
N VAL A 822 -39.40 40.40 -9.88
CA VAL A 822 -39.08 41.32 -8.77
C VAL A 822 -38.00 40.75 -7.84
N GLY A 823 -38.00 39.43 -7.59
CA GLY A 823 -37.08 38.81 -6.64
C GLY A 823 -35.68 38.50 -7.21
N ILE A 824 -35.59 38.19 -8.50
CA ILE A 824 -34.35 37.69 -9.13
C ILE A 824 -33.94 38.54 -10.33
N CYS A 825 -34.82 38.73 -11.33
CA CYS A 825 -34.43 39.35 -12.60
C CYS A 825 -34.04 40.83 -12.46
N LEU A 826 -34.95 41.69 -11.99
CA LEU A 826 -34.68 43.12 -11.82
C LEU A 826 -33.48 43.38 -10.90
N PRO A 827 -33.36 42.74 -9.72
CA PRO A 827 -32.20 42.97 -8.85
C PRO A 827 -30.88 42.38 -9.36
N CYS A 828 -30.90 41.61 -10.46
CA CYS A 828 -29.73 41.23 -11.25
C CYS A 828 -29.41 42.31 -12.30
N TYR A 829 -30.41 42.74 -13.07
CA TYR A 829 -30.24 43.72 -14.15
C TYR A 829 -29.90 45.13 -13.64
N GLU A 830 -30.49 45.58 -12.54
CA GLU A 830 -30.19 46.87 -11.91
C GLU A 830 -28.73 46.94 -11.42
N LEU A 831 -28.24 45.84 -10.83
CA LEU A 831 -26.85 45.73 -10.39
C LEU A 831 -25.87 45.67 -11.57
N LEU A 832 -26.26 44.99 -12.66
CA LEU A 832 -25.47 44.96 -13.89
C LEU A 832 -25.43 46.33 -14.56
N ALA A 833 -26.58 47.01 -14.71
CA ALA A 833 -26.69 48.33 -15.34
C ALA A 833 -25.94 49.43 -14.59
N ASN A 834 -25.89 49.36 -13.25
CA ASN A 834 -25.10 50.26 -12.41
C ASN A 834 -23.59 50.20 -12.71
N LEU A 835 -23.06 49.02 -13.06
CA LEU A 835 -21.65 48.82 -13.42
C LEU A 835 -21.40 48.87 -14.94
N LEU A 836 -22.41 48.56 -15.74
CA LEU A 836 -22.39 48.45 -17.20
C LEU A 836 -23.61 49.18 -17.80
N PRO A 837 -23.59 50.53 -17.93
CA PRO A 837 -24.77 51.31 -18.35
C PRO A 837 -25.37 50.91 -19.71
N GLY A 838 -24.57 50.33 -20.62
CA GLY A 838 -25.05 49.75 -21.88
C GLY A 838 -26.03 48.57 -21.74
N THR A 839 -26.23 48.05 -20.51
CA THR A 839 -27.18 46.97 -20.20
C THR A 839 -28.53 47.49 -19.66
N GLN A 840 -28.72 48.81 -19.52
CA GLN A 840 -29.99 49.41 -19.09
C GLN A 840 -31.25 48.89 -19.83
N PRO A 841 -31.25 48.61 -21.16
CA PRO A 841 -32.42 48.04 -21.84
C PRO A 841 -32.91 46.71 -21.25
N MET A 842 -32.05 45.95 -20.55
CA MET A 842 -32.46 44.74 -19.82
C MET A 842 -33.40 45.07 -18.65
N VAL A 843 -33.11 46.15 -17.91
CA VAL A 843 -33.95 46.68 -16.83
C VAL A 843 -35.28 47.21 -17.38
N ASP A 844 -35.23 47.90 -18.52
CA ASP A 844 -36.41 48.53 -19.13
C ASP A 844 -37.37 47.49 -19.74
N GLY A 845 -36.83 46.46 -20.40
CA GLY A 845 -37.58 45.31 -20.90
C GLY A 845 -38.21 44.49 -19.77
N ALA A 846 -37.45 44.19 -18.71
CA ALA A 846 -37.97 43.48 -17.54
C ALA A 846 -39.08 44.28 -16.81
N ASN A 847 -38.93 45.61 -16.67
CA ASN A 847 -39.97 46.48 -16.12
C ASN A 847 -41.22 46.56 -17.03
N THR A 848 -41.05 46.49 -18.34
CA THR A 848 -42.16 46.47 -19.30
C THR A 848 -42.95 45.17 -19.19
N ASN A 849 -42.27 44.02 -19.13
CA ASN A 849 -42.90 42.72 -18.89
C ASN A 849 -43.55 42.62 -17.50
N LEU A 850 -42.93 43.20 -16.46
CA LEU A 850 -43.51 43.24 -15.11
C LEU A 850 -44.85 43.98 -15.06
N LYS A 851 -45.02 45.07 -15.83
CA LYS A 851 -46.30 45.78 -15.94
C LYS A 851 -47.38 44.88 -16.54
N GLN A 852 -47.06 44.17 -17.63
CA GLN A 852 -48.00 43.25 -18.30
C GLN A 852 -48.38 42.06 -17.40
N TRP A 853 -47.42 41.45 -16.69
CA TRP A 853 -47.71 40.37 -15.73
C TRP A 853 -48.59 40.83 -14.57
N LYS A 854 -48.44 42.07 -14.07
CA LYS A 854 -49.33 42.64 -13.04
C LYS A 854 -50.76 42.80 -13.54
N VAL A 855 -50.96 43.26 -14.79
CA VAL A 855 -52.31 43.34 -15.39
C VAL A 855 -52.99 41.96 -15.42
N LEU A 856 -52.26 40.91 -15.82
CA LEU A 856 -52.80 39.54 -15.81
C LEU A 856 -53.16 39.04 -14.39
N VAL A 857 -52.35 39.38 -13.39
CA VAL A 857 -52.64 39.06 -11.98
C VAL A 857 -53.93 39.75 -11.50
N ASP A 858 -54.12 41.02 -11.84
CA ASP A 858 -55.29 41.77 -11.37
C ASP A 858 -56.57 41.42 -12.15
N GLU A 859 -56.46 41.13 -13.45
CA GLU A 859 -57.52 40.47 -14.23
C GLU A 859 -57.96 39.13 -13.64
N GLN A 860 -57.01 38.33 -13.14
CA GLN A 860 -57.29 37.02 -12.56
C GLN A 860 -58.03 37.15 -11.23
N LYS A 861 -57.59 38.03 -10.32
CA LYS A 861 -58.30 38.32 -9.07
C LYS A 861 -59.74 38.76 -9.32
N GLN A 862 -59.98 39.60 -10.32
CA GLN A 862 -61.34 40.02 -10.70
C GLN A 862 -62.21 38.83 -11.14
N LYS A 863 -61.65 37.90 -11.94
CA LYS A 863 -62.34 36.67 -12.37
C LYS A 863 -62.62 35.71 -11.20
N GLU A 864 -61.70 35.62 -10.24
CA GLU A 864 -61.86 34.82 -9.02
C GLU A 864 -62.91 35.43 -8.07
N GLU A 865 -62.89 36.76 -7.87
CA GLU A 865 -63.93 37.48 -7.12
C GLU A 865 -65.32 37.36 -7.77
N GLU A 866 -65.42 37.50 -9.09
CA GLU A 866 -66.67 37.30 -9.82
C GLU A 866 -67.20 35.88 -9.65
N LYS A 867 -66.32 34.88 -9.72
CA LYS A 867 -66.68 33.48 -9.53
C LYS A 867 -67.20 33.25 -8.11
N LEU A 868 -66.52 33.77 -7.09
CA LEU A 868 -66.93 33.65 -5.69
C LEU A 868 -68.28 34.34 -5.42
N LYS A 869 -68.52 35.52 -6.03
CA LYS A 869 -69.82 36.22 -5.98
C LYS A 869 -70.92 35.37 -6.60
N LYS A 870 -70.72 34.82 -7.81
CA LYS A 870 -71.66 33.92 -8.50
C LYS A 870 -71.92 32.62 -7.73
N GLU A 871 -70.91 32.02 -7.12
CA GLU A 871 -71.05 30.84 -6.25
C GLU A 871 -71.84 31.16 -4.97
N THR A 872 -71.63 32.35 -4.38
CA THR A 872 -72.38 32.81 -3.20
C THR A 872 -73.86 33.08 -3.53
N GLU A 873 -74.14 33.75 -4.65
CA GLU A 873 -75.51 34.00 -5.13
C GLU A 873 -76.27 32.70 -5.47
N ASN A 874 -75.60 31.74 -6.09
CA ASN A 874 -76.18 30.43 -6.39
C ASN A 874 -76.40 29.61 -5.10
N GLY A 875 -75.49 29.71 -4.13
CA GLY A 875 -75.65 29.13 -2.80
C GLY A 875 -76.86 29.70 -2.04
N ALA A 876 -77.06 31.02 -2.09
CA ALA A 876 -78.23 31.68 -1.50
C ALA A 876 -79.55 31.18 -2.13
N LYS A 877 -79.64 31.19 -3.47
CA LYS A 877 -80.82 30.68 -4.21
C LYS A 877 -81.09 29.19 -3.94
N ALA A 878 -80.05 28.38 -3.72
CA ALA A 878 -80.17 26.97 -3.36
C ALA A 878 -80.57 26.73 -1.88
N ILE A 879 -80.53 27.77 -1.03
CA ILE A 879 -81.05 27.75 0.35
C ILE A 879 -82.49 28.28 0.39
N GLU A 880 -82.84 29.24 -0.47
CA GLU A 880 -84.23 29.69 -0.67
C GLU A 880 -85.10 28.54 -1.24
N ASN A 881 -84.66 27.89 -2.34
CA ASN A 881 -85.29 26.72 -2.95
C ASN A 881 -85.22 25.42 -2.09
N LYS A 882 -84.99 25.54 -0.78
CA LYS A 882 -85.04 24.47 0.24
C LYS A 882 -85.85 24.85 1.49
N LYS A 883 -86.54 26.00 1.45
CA LYS A 883 -87.45 26.47 2.51
C LYS A 883 -88.92 26.49 2.06
N ASP A 884 -89.15 26.41 0.75
CA ASP A 884 -90.41 25.98 0.13
C ASP A 884 -90.39 24.45 -0.10
#